data_AF-A0A8T1QV28-F1
#
_entry.id   AF-A0A8T1QV28-F1
#
_cell.length_a   1.000
_cell.length_b   1.000
_cell.length_c   1.000
_cell.angle_alpha   90.00
_cell.angle_beta   90.00
_cell.angle_gamma   90.00
#
_symmetry.space_group_name_H-M   'P 1'
#
loop_
_entity.id
_entity.type
_entity.pdbx_description
1 polymer ?
#
loop_
_entity_poly.entity_id
_entity_poly.type
_entity_poly.pdbx_seq_one_letter_code
_entity_poly.pdbx_strand_id
1 'polypeptide(L)'
;MKKTTLIFLHFSIYFSTFFHLLNHANSELNYNTNGTVAPFICNLKNLATFDVYNNSFQSTEFPRALYNCSKLKILDLSQNYFYVPTLPSEFGKSKKLKCLWMARTNLIREIPNTIEEMEPLEQLDLSENNLTEKIPDNLFTPKNLRIVVKALNLDVVDLSENNLTRTILDDFGKFRNLTGLALFFNQLSGKIPDSIGRLLKLINLKLSNNNFSGSSPPKFGRYSMLEKFHVSTNKLTSQLPEHLCDNGKLSGVVAFVNQLNGEFPKSLGNCSSLELVKIYRNKFSGNIPNGLWTSSNLNMLMLSDNSLIGELPGRLARNLERLEMNNNRFSGKIPQGVSSSTNLLVLKANNNLFNGTIPQDLSRLTTILLDRNQLFNSWKSLNTLNLSRNAISGQIPEELGSLPGLTELDLSENQLSGLIPSKLGFLKLTSLNLSPNHLTGNIPSEFENDEYAHNFLNNPGLCANRPSRSLNLENCSSHRQKSSKTSYKLIAWIIGSVVAVLLRLFISFLVIRNYKKGKHGLHLTWKLVSFQKLNFIESDILSRLIANNLIGSGRSGQVYRVAVNHLGDIVAVKKIWNNRKSEENLEKEFLAEVKILSSIRHANIVKLLCCISNDNSKLLVYKYLDNRSLDHWLHRKSRVTTFSSSVNHGLSYMHHDCSPPIVHQDVKSSNILLDLNFNAQIADFGLAKILINEGELTTMSVMAGSFGYIAPEYAHTKRNNEKIDVYSFGVILLELTTGRKANEGDEHSSLAEWALRHIQNGKPIGDTLDEEVKESCHLNEMCHVFRLGLYCTSTQPSTRPSIKEVLKVLLQCSQIVKNKENNATNEMVIPS
;
A
#
# COMPACT_ATOMS: atom_id res chain seq x y z
N MET A 1 -45.40 15.85 8.40
CA MET A 1 -45.25 14.45 8.87
C MET A 1 -45.32 13.56 7.63
N LYS A 2 -44.38 12.72 7.21
CA LYS A 2 -43.31 11.94 7.85
C LYS A 2 -42.12 11.86 6.88
N LYS A 3 -40.87 11.90 7.37
CA LYS A 3 -39.68 11.41 6.64
C LYS A 3 -38.49 11.20 7.60
N THR A 4 -38.71 10.47 8.70
CA THR A 4 -37.63 10.03 9.59
C THR A 4 -38.00 8.70 10.24
N THR A 5 -37.59 7.59 9.63
CA THR A 5 -37.41 6.27 10.25
C THR A 5 -36.68 5.44 9.20
N LEU A 6 -35.51 4.86 9.52
CA LEU A 6 -34.93 3.62 8.95
C LEU A 6 -33.40 3.54 9.12
N ILE A 7 -32.86 3.72 10.33
CA ILE A 7 -31.52 3.16 10.64
C ILE A 7 -31.63 1.67 11.06
N PHE A 8 -32.85 1.15 11.29
CA PHE A 8 -33.05 -0.27 11.58
C PHE A 8 -34.35 -0.82 10.96
N LEU A 9 -34.23 -1.87 10.11
CA LEU A 9 -35.27 -2.69 9.44
C LEU A 9 -35.76 -2.26 8.05
N HIS A 10 -36.16 -3.27 7.27
CA HIS A 10 -36.36 -3.26 5.81
C HIS A 10 -37.84 -3.03 5.36
N PHE A 11 -37.99 -2.33 4.22
CA PHE A 11 -38.95 -2.43 3.08
C PHE A 11 -40.46 -2.05 3.14
N SER A 12 -40.81 -1.10 2.23
CA SER A 12 -41.86 -1.13 1.17
C SER A 12 -43.05 -0.14 1.25
N ILE A 13 -43.38 0.43 0.07
CA ILE A 13 -44.64 1.08 -0.41
C ILE A 13 -44.70 2.64 -0.46
N TYR A 14 -44.60 3.14 -1.70
CA TYR A 14 -45.16 4.35 -2.35
C TYR A 14 -44.87 5.81 -1.89
N PHE A 15 -44.16 6.50 -2.79
CA PHE A 15 -44.36 7.84 -3.37
C PHE A 15 -45.27 8.93 -2.73
N SER A 16 -44.70 10.14 -2.72
CA SER A 16 -45.29 11.45 -3.11
C SER A 16 -45.57 12.51 -2.03
N THR A 17 -45.15 13.73 -2.39
CA THR A 17 -45.66 15.07 -2.01
C THR A 17 -45.24 15.74 -0.68
N PHE A 18 -44.29 16.69 -0.83
CA PHE A 18 -44.48 18.14 -0.61
C PHE A 18 -44.40 18.76 0.81
N PHE A 19 -43.34 19.55 1.01
CA PHE A 19 -43.23 20.86 1.67
C PHE A 19 -44.14 21.23 2.87
N HIS A 20 -43.53 21.59 4.01
CA HIS A 20 -43.43 22.99 4.47
C HIS A 20 -42.74 23.14 5.84
N LEU A 21 -42.12 24.31 6.03
CA LEU A 21 -41.70 24.98 7.28
C LEU A 21 -40.31 24.69 7.81
N LEU A 22 -39.36 25.36 7.16
CA LEU A 22 -38.08 25.79 7.68
C LEU A 22 -38.18 27.31 7.94
N ASN A 23 -37.94 27.75 9.17
CA ASN A 23 -37.44 29.09 9.49
C ASN A 23 -36.99 29.18 10.96
N HIS A 24 -35.67 29.14 11.21
CA HIS A 24 -34.90 30.31 11.69
C HIS A 24 -33.42 29.96 12.03
N ALA A 25 -32.50 30.72 11.42
CA ALA A 25 -31.22 31.20 11.96
C ALA A 25 -29.99 30.26 12.16
N ASN A 26 -29.31 29.90 11.06
CA ASN A 26 -27.90 30.25 10.77
C ASN A 26 -27.52 29.64 9.40
N SER A 27 -26.91 30.45 8.54
CA SER A 27 -26.93 30.28 7.08
C SER A 27 -25.81 29.39 6.53
N GLU A 28 -25.97 28.07 6.61
CA GLU A 28 -25.38 27.10 5.68
C GLU A 28 -26.52 26.49 4.87
N LEU A 29 -26.63 26.90 3.60
CA LEU A 29 -27.68 26.46 2.69
C LEU A 29 -27.20 25.22 1.93
N ASN A 30 -27.38 24.04 2.54
CA ASN A 30 -27.26 22.76 1.82
C ASN A 30 -28.49 22.57 0.90
N TYR A 31 -28.35 23.06 -0.34
CA TYR A 31 -29.32 22.83 -1.40
C TYR A 31 -29.11 21.45 -2.02
N ASN A 32 -30.03 20.52 -1.74
CA ASN A 32 -30.22 19.35 -2.58
C ASN A 32 -31.09 19.74 -3.78
N THR A 33 -30.48 20.34 -4.80
CA THR A 33 -31.18 20.67 -6.06
C THR A 33 -30.76 19.71 -7.16
N ASN A 34 -31.66 19.49 -8.12
CA ASN A 34 -31.38 18.87 -9.42
C ASN A 34 -30.35 19.69 -10.24
N GLY A 35 -29.18 19.98 -9.69
CA GLY A 35 -28.08 20.72 -10.32
C GLY A 35 -28.26 22.24 -10.46
N THR A 36 -29.32 22.86 -9.94
CA THR A 36 -29.56 24.30 -10.15
C THR A 36 -29.41 25.11 -8.86
N VAL A 37 -28.45 26.04 -8.84
CA VAL A 37 -28.32 27.05 -7.79
C VAL A 37 -29.26 28.21 -8.12
N ALA A 38 -30.23 28.47 -7.26
CA ALA A 38 -31.20 29.52 -7.48
C ALA A 38 -30.53 30.91 -7.50
N PRO A 39 -30.84 31.78 -8.47
CA PRO A 39 -30.19 33.10 -8.60
C PRO A 39 -30.25 33.99 -7.35
N PHE A 40 -31.27 33.82 -6.50
CA PHE A 40 -31.42 34.62 -5.28
C PHE A 40 -30.37 34.34 -4.21
N ILE A 41 -29.62 33.23 -4.31
CA ILE A 41 -28.52 32.91 -3.38
C ILE A 41 -27.47 34.02 -3.40
N CYS A 42 -27.20 34.63 -4.57
CA CYS A 42 -26.29 35.76 -4.66
C CYS A 42 -26.87 37.09 -4.16
N ASN A 43 -28.19 37.16 -3.91
CA ASN A 43 -28.85 38.32 -3.30
C ASN A 43 -28.79 38.28 -1.76
N LEU A 44 -28.30 37.19 -1.16
CA LEU A 44 -28.11 37.08 0.28
C LEU A 44 -27.05 38.10 0.73
N LYS A 45 -27.45 39.00 1.64
CA LYS A 45 -26.64 40.17 2.03
C LYS A 45 -25.25 39.80 2.59
N ASN A 46 -25.06 38.58 3.12
CA ASN A 46 -23.84 38.18 3.83
C ASN A 46 -23.17 36.90 3.27
N LEU A 47 -23.55 36.40 2.09
CA LEU A 47 -22.95 35.16 1.57
C LEU A 47 -21.49 35.37 1.16
N ALA A 48 -20.57 34.99 2.06
CA ALA A 48 -19.11 35.09 1.86
C ALA A 48 -18.48 33.73 1.53
N THR A 49 -19.10 32.64 1.95
CA THR A 49 -18.67 31.27 1.70
C THR A 49 -19.82 30.51 1.07
N PHE A 50 -19.54 29.81 -0.03
CA PHE A 50 -20.43 28.86 -0.65
C PHE A 50 -19.66 27.55 -0.75
N ASP A 51 -19.87 26.70 0.24
CA ASP A 51 -19.24 25.39 0.33
C ASP A 51 -20.32 24.35 0.05
N VAL A 52 -20.19 23.68 -1.08
CA VAL A 52 -20.99 22.51 -1.42
C VAL A 52 -20.10 21.30 -1.67
N TYR A 53 -18.96 21.21 -0.98
CA TYR A 53 -18.05 20.07 -1.02
C TYR A 53 -18.85 18.76 -1.02
N ASN A 54 -18.75 17.99 -2.12
CA ASN A 54 -19.23 16.62 -2.24
C ASN A 54 -20.72 16.47 -1.85
N ASN A 55 -21.57 17.36 -2.36
CA ASN A 55 -23.01 17.39 -2.12
C ASN A 55 -23.81 16.66 -3.22
N SER A 56 -23.18 15.74 -3.96
CA SER A 56 -23.80 15.09 -5.13
C SER A 56 -24.39 16.10 -6.12
N PHE A 57 -23.76 17.28 -6.27
CA PHE A 57 -24.20 18.34 -7.19
C PHE A 57 -24.01 17.85 -8.63
N GLN A 58 -25.02 17.14 -9.14
CA GLN A 58 -25.09 16.62 -10.50
C GLN A 58 -25.80 17.65 -11.37
N SER A 59 -25.04 18.62 -11.85
CA SER A 59 -25.57 19.60 -12.80
C SER A 59 -25.02 19.35 -14.19
N THR A 60 -25.89 19.48 -15.19
CA THR A 60 -25.49 19.53 -16.59
C THR A 60 -24.59 20.73 -16.88
N GLU A 61 -24.66 21.78 -16.07
CA GLU A 61 -23.84 23.00 -16.21
C GLU A 61 -23.36 23.56 -14.87
N PHE A 62 -22.27 24.32 -14.89
CA PHE A 62 -21.86 25.07 -13.71
C PHE A 62 -22.93 26.07 -13.25
N PRO A 63 -23.11 26.27 -11.93
CA PRO A 63 -24.16 27.14 -11.40
C PRO A 63 -23.92 28.61 -11.76
N ARG A 64 -24.49 29.03 -12.90
CA ARG A 64 -24.31 30.38 -13.49
C ARG A 64 -24.69 31.51 -12.54
N ALA A 65 -25.60 31.25 -11.60
CA ALA A 65 -25.96 32.18 -10.54
C ALA A 65 -24.73 32.68 -9.76
N LEU A 66 -23.79 31.77 -9.44
CA LEU A 66 -22.61 32.08 -8.63
C LEU A 66 -21.60 32.99 -9.33
N TYR A 67 -21.66 33.13 -10.66
CA TYR A 67 -20.73 33.97 -11.42
C TYR A 67 -20.85 35.46 -11.04
N ASN A 68 -22.04 35.89 -10.61
CA ASN A 68 -22.33 37.29 -10.27
C ASN A 68 -22.42 37.54 -8.75
N CYS A 69 -22.02 36.58 -7.92
CA CYS A 69 -22.01 36.70 -6.47
C CYS A 69 -20.92 37.69 -5.98
N SER A 70 -21.21 38.99 -6.00
CA SER A 70 -20.25 40.08 -5.72
C SER A 70 -19.61 40.09 -4.31
N LYS A 71 -20.09 39.26 -3.38
CA LYS A 71 -19.60 39.16 -1.99
C LYS A 71 -18.90 37.83 -1.67
N LEU A 72 -18.95 36.86 -2.58
CA LEU A 72 -18.41 35.53 -2.37
C LEU A 72 -16.87 35.56 -2.36
N LYS A 73 -16.30 34.97 -1.31
CA LYS A 73 -14.86 34.87 -1.06
C LYS A 73 -14.35 33.44 -1.13
N ILE A 74 -15.13 32.47 -0.66
CA ILE A 74 -14.76 31.05 -0.68
C ILE A 74 -15.81 30.31 -1.48
N LEU A 75 -15.35 29.55 -2.46
CA LEU A 75 -16.18 28.67 -3.27
C LEU A 75 -15.57 27.27 -3.27
N ASP A 76 -16.23 26.34 -2.59
CA ASP A 76 -15.88 24.91 -2.65
C ASP A 76 -16.96 24.15 -3.42
N LEU A 77 -16.57 23.64 -4.59
CA LEU A 77 -17.36 22.74 -5.42
C LEU A 77 -16.75 21.33 -5.48
N SER A 78 -15.71 21.05 -4.70
CA SER A 78 -14.92 19.83 -4.82
C SER A 78 -15.76 18.58 -4.58
N GLN A 79 -15.39 17.46 -5.19
CA GLN A 79 -16.04 16.16 -5.16
C GLN A 79 -17.50 16.16 -5.68
N ASN A 80 -17.86 17.14 -6.51
CA ASN A 80 -19.12 17.13 -7.23
C ASN A 80 -18.91 16.79 -8.71
N TYR A 81 -19.71 15.88 -9.25
CA TYR A 81 -19.55 15.44 -10.64
C TYR A 81 -20.26 16.40 -11.61
N PHE A 82 -19.50 17.18 -12.37
CA PHE A 82 -20.04 18.02 -13.43
C PHE A 82 -20.03 17.28 -14.78
N TYR A 83 -21.17 17.27 -15.48
CA TYR A 83 -21.30 16.67 -16.81
C TYR A 83 -20.59 17.50 -17.89
N VAL A 84 -20.54 18.83 -17.72
CA VAL A 84 -19.69 19.71 -18.51
C VAL A 84 -18.31 19.75 -17.86
N PRO A 85 -17.30 19.12 -18.47
CA PRO A 85 -16.05 18.83 -17.82
C PRO A 85 -15.00 19.94 -18.04
N THR A 86 -15.46 21.17 -18.21
CA THR A 86 -14.63 22.35 -18.48
C THR A 86 -14.92 23.42 -17.46
N LEU A 87 -13.88 23.97 -16.84
CA LEU A 87 -14.05 25.08 -15.92
C LEU A 87 -14.60 26.30 -16.70
N PRO A 88 -15.68 26.96 -16.25
CA PRO A 88 -16.25 28.13 -16.91
C PRO A 88 -15.29 29.33 -16.88
N SER A 89 -15.15 30.01 -18.01
CA SER A 89 -14.36 31.25 -18.13
C SER A 89 -14.91 32.39 -17.24
N GLU A 90 -16.18 32.32 -16.90
CA GLU A 90 -16.94 33.30 -16.14
C GLU A 90 -16.46 33.42 -14.69
N PHE A 91 -15.79 32.39 -14.14
CA PHE A 91 -15.15 32.48 -12.82
C PHE A 91 -14.10 33.58 -12.74
N GLY A 92 -13.41 33.85 -13.86
CA GLY A 92 -12.45 34.95 -13.96
C GLY A 92 -13.02 36.34 -13.70
N LYS A 93 -14.34 36.52 -13.82
CA LYS A 93 -15.03 37.80 -13.57
C LYS A 93 -15.22 38.10 -12.07
N SER A 94 -14.97 37.13 -11.18
CA SER A 94 -15.17 37.32 -9.75
C SER A 94 -14.08 38.19 -9.13
N LYS A 95 -14.47 39.39 -8.64
CA LYS A 95 -13.56 40.38 -8.05
C LYS A 95 -13.30 40.20 -6.54
N LYS A 96 -13.87 39.19 -5.90
CA LYS A 96 -13.73 38.96 -4.44
C LYS A 96 -13.36 37.53 -4.03
N LEU A 97 -13.34 36.59 -4.96
CA LEU A 97 -13.08 35.18 -4.65
C LEU A 97 -11.60 34.95 -4.31
N LYS A 98 -11.34 34.50 -3.09
CA LYS A 98 -10.02 34.18 -2.53
C LYS A 98 -9.68 32.70 -2.61
N CYS A 99 -10.67 31.84 -2.45
CA CYS A 99 -10.48 30.38 -2.47
C CYS A 99 -11.41 29.76 -3.51
N LEU A 100 -10.83 29.02 -4.44
CA LEU A 100 -11.56 28.20 -5.41
C LEU A 100 -11.09 26.76 -5.29
N TRP A 101 -11.94 25.90 -4.73
CA TRP A 101 -11.68 24.48 -4.57
C TRP A 101 -12.63 23.68 -5.45
N MET A 102 -12.05 22.88 -6.34
CA MET A 102 -12.77 22.05 -7.31
C MET A 102 -12.05 20.72 -7.53
N ALA A 103 -11.47 20.16 -6.47
CA ALA A 103 -10.84 18.85 -6.53
C ALA A 103 -11.87 17.76 -6.86
N ARG A 104 -11.54 16.72 -7.63
CA ARG A 104 -12.48 15.64 -8.00
C ARG A 104 -13.82 16.10 -8.58
N THR A 105 -13.81 17.03 -9.53
CA THR A 105 -15.02 17.58 -10.16
C THR A 105 -15.30 17.10 -11.60
N ASN A 106 -14.55 16.11 -12.08
CA ASN A 106 -14.62 15.59 -13.46
C ASN A 106 -14.18 16.62 -14.52
N LEU A 107 -13.28 17.54 -14.18
CA LEU A 107 -12.70 18.44 -15.17
C LEU A 107 -11.74 17.66 -16.10
N ILE A 108 -11.92 17.74 -17.42
CA ILE A 108 -11.18 16.93 -18.41
C ILE A 108 -10.41 17.73 -19.48
N ARG A 109 -10.37 19.07 -19.42
CA ARG A 109 -9.77 19.97 -20.44
C ARG A 109 -8.80 21.02 -19.84
N GLU A 110 -8.45 22.07 -20.60
CA GLU A 110 -7.59 23.19 -20.16
C GLU A 110 -8.25 24.06 -19.07
N ILE A 111 -7.41 24.68 -18.24
CA ILE A 111 -7.80 25.73 -17.30
C ILE A 111 -8.08 27.03 -18.11
N PRO A 112 -9.20 27.75 -17.94
CA PRO A 112 -9.43 29.02 -18.62
C PRO A 112 -8.37 30.07 -18.28
N ASN A 113 -7.93 30.84 -19.27
CA ASN A 113 -7.00 31.97 -19.08
C ASN A 113 -7.60 33.10 -18.21
N THR A 114 -8.92 33.17 -18.11
CA THR A 114 -9.61 34.17 -17.28
C THR A 114 -9.36 34.01 -15.78
N ILE A 115 -8.82 32.88 -15.31
CA ILE A 115 -8.35 32.74 -13.90
C ILE A 115 -7.27 33.79 -13.57
N GLU A 116 -6.49 34.25 -14.55
CA GLU A 116 -5.49 35.32 -14.37
C GLU A 116 -6.12 36.65 -13.90
N GLU A 117 -7.40 36.88 -14.19
CA GLU A 117 -8.11 38.12 -13.88
C GLU A 117 -8.60 38.16 -12.42
N MET A 118 -8.49 37.04 -11.69
CA MET A 118 -8.95 36.90 -10.30
C MET A 118 -7.93 37.48 -9.29
N GLU A 119 -7.83 38.81 -9.25
CA GLU A 119 -6.94 39.59 -8.36
C GLU A 119 -6.85 39.12 -6.88
N PRO A 120 -7.96 38.76 -6.20
CA PRO A 120 -7.92 38.36 -4.80
C PRO A 120 -7.64 36.87 -4.58
N LEU A 121 -7.45 36.06 -5.63
CA LEU A 121 -7.30 34.61 -5.49
C LEU A 121 -5.99 34.28 -4.74
N GLU A 122 -6.14 33.59 -3.61
CA GLU A 122 -5.09 33.15 -2.70
C GLU A 122 -4.88 31.64 -2.84
N GLN A 123 -5.98 30.86 -2.92
CA GLN A 123 -5.94 29.40 -2.98
C GLN A 123 -6.67 28.86 -4.21
N LEU A 124 -5.99 27.97 -4.93
CA LEU A 124 -6.53 27.25 -6.06
C LEU A 124 -6.25 25.74 -5.91
N ASP A 125 -7.32 24.97 -5.82
CA ASP A 125 -7.26 23.51 -5.80
C ASP A 125 -8.11 22.93 -6.94
N LEU A 126 -7.43 22.35 -7.93
CA LEU A 126 -8.04 21.61 -9.04
C LEU A 126 -7.57 20.14 -9.07
N SER A 127 -7.11 19.63 -7.93
CA SER A 127 -6.50 18.30 -7.82
C SER A 127 -7.47 17.16 -8.14
N GLU A 128 -6.93 15.98 -8.43
CA GLU A 128 -7.71 14.74 -8.59
C GLU A 128 -8.80 14.84 -9.68
N ASN A 129 -8.49 15.54 -10.78
CA ASN A 129 -9.33 15.66 -11.97
C ASN A 129 -8.69 14.89 -13.14
N ASN A 130 -9.25 15.00 -14.34
CA ASN A 130 -8.67 14.39 -15.55
C ASN A 130 -8.20 15.47 -16.54
N LEU A 131 -7.66 16.60 -16.05
CA LEU A 131 -7.18 17.69 -16.88
C LEU A 131 -6.07 17.17 -17.82
N THR A 132 -6.35 17.12 -19.12
CA THR A 132 -5.51 16.42 -20.12
C THR A 132 -4.62 17.35 -20.95
N GLU A 133 -4.91 18.65 -20.98
CA GLU A 133 -4.20 19.64 -21.79
C GLU A 133 -3.54 20.75 -20.94
N LYS A 134 -2.83 21.65 -21.60
CA LYS A 134 -1.90 22.65 -21.04
C LYS A 134 -2.35 23.28 -19.71
N ILE A 135 -1.40 23.48 -18.78
CA ILE A 135 -1.42 24.72 -17.99
C ILE A 135 -1.35 25.84 -19.04
N PRO A 136 -2.35 26.72 -19.18
CA PRO A 136 -2.50 27.53 -20.39
C PRO A 136 -1.24 28.32 -20.67
N ASP A 137 -0.73 28.26 -21.92
CA ASP A 137 0.45 29.05 -22.32
C ASP A 137 0.23 30.54 -22.06
N ASN A 138 -1.03 30.97 -22.12
CA ASN A 138 -1.44 32.34 -21.89
C ASN A 138 -1.64 32.67 -20.42
N LEU A 139 -1.76 31.66 -19.52
CA LEU A 139 -1.85 31.86 -18.07
C LEU A 139 -0.67 32.73 -17.58
N PHE A 140 0.47 32.67 -18.28
CA PHE A 140 1.72 33.26 -17.81
C PHE A 140 2.64 33.88 -18.87
N THR A 141 2.21 34.16 -20.12
CA THR A 141 3.12 34.77 -21.12
C THR A 141 3.35 36.29 -20.96
N PRO A 142 4.51 36.84 -21.40
CA PRO A 142 4.94 38.21 -21.11
C PRO A 142 4.15 39.35 -21.78
N LYS A 143 3.22 39.05 -22.70
CA LYS A 143 2.50 40.09 -23.47
C LYS A 143 1.54 40.92 -22.62
N ASN A 144 1.30 40.54 -21.36
CA ASN A 144 0.49 41.27 -20.40
C ASN A 144 1.24 41.53 -19.07
N LEU A 145 2.44 42.11 -19.13
CA LEU A 145 3.24 42.49 -17.95
C LEU A 145 2.49 43.37 -16.92
N ARG A 146 1.40 44.06 -17.30
CA ARG A 146 0.51 44.79 -16.37
C ARG A 146 -0.55 43.93 -15.68
N ILE A 147 -0.87 42.75 -16.21
CA ILE A 147 -1.90 41.82 -15.70
C ILE A 147 -1.25 40.71 -14.86
N VAL A 148 -0.03 40.26 -15.20
CA VAL A 148 0.73 39.29 -14.38
C VAL A 148 1.09 39.82 -12.97
N VAL A 149 1.03 41.14 -12.77
CA VAL A 149 1.18 41.78 -11.43
C VAL A 149 -0.02 41.52 -10.52
N LYS A 150 -1.16 41.04 -11.05
CA LYS A 150 -2.43 40.98 -10.34
C LYS A 150 -2.74 39.63 -9.67
N ALA A 151 -2.20 38.53 -10.17
CA ALA A 151 -2.36 37.19 -9.57
C ALA A 151 -1.24 36.80 -8.56
N LEU A 152 -0.50 37.79 -8.04
CA LEU A 152 0.65 37.58 -7.12
C LEU A 152 0.27 37.10 -5.71
N ASN A 153 -1.03 37.03 -5.40
CA ASN A 153 -1.54 36.72 -4.07
C ASN A 153 -1.62 35.21 -3.77
N LEU A 154 -1.43 34.35 -4.77
CA LEU A 154 -1.49 32.90 -4.58
C LEU A 154 -0.49 32.43 -3.51
N ASP A 155 -1.01 31.76 -2.47
CA ASP A 155 -0.24 31.15 -1.39
C ASP A 155 -0.17 29.62 -1.53
N VAL A 156 -1.21 28.98 -2.06
CA VAL A 156 -1.27 27.53 -2.28
C VAL A 156 -1.86 27.23 -3.65
N VAL A 157 -1.13 26.42 -4.42
CA VAL A 157 -1.56 25.88 -5.70
C VAL A 157 -1.48 24.36 -5.66
N ASP A 158 -2.63 23.69 -5.80
CA ASP A 158 -2.73 22.23 -5.94
C ASP A 158 -3.35 21.86 -7.29
N LEU A 159 -2.53 21.26 -8.16
CA LEU A 159 -2.92 20.69 -9.45
C LEU A 159 -2.51 19.20 -9.53
N SER A 160 -2.35 18.53 -8.38
CA SER A 160 -1.92 17.13 -8.30
C SER A 160 -2.98 16.16 -8.85
N GLU A 161 -2.58 14.90 -9.10
CA GLU A 161 -3.48 13.80 -9.50
C GLU A 161 -4.33 14.15 -10.73
N ASN A 162 -3.66 14.65 -11.76
CA ASN A 162 -4.25 15.04 -13.04
C ASN A 162 -3.46 14.39 -14.19
N ASN A 163 -3.80 14.74 -15.43
CA ASN A 163 -3.13 14.21 -16.62
C ASN A 163 -2.29 15.28 -17.36
N LEU A 164 -1.70 16.23 -16.62
CA LEU A 164 -0.94 17.35 -17.20
C LEU A 164 0.38 16.86 -17.79
N THR A 165 0.70 17.19 -19.05
CA THR A 165 1.77 16.53 -19.84
C THR A 165 3.00 17.39 -20.19
N ARG A 166 3.00 18.70 -19.91
CA ARG A 166 4.03 19.67 -20.38
C ARG A 166 5.01 20.14 -19.29
N THR A 167 5.89 21.09 -19.63
CA THR A 167 6.90 21.66 -18.72
C THR A 167 6.33 22.77 -17.83
N ILE A 168 6.87 22.93 -16.62
CA ILE A 168 6.58 24.09 -15.78
C ILE A 168 7.29 25.32 -16.37
N LEU A 169 6.61 26.46 -16.45
CA LEU A 169 7.16 27.74 -16.95
C LEU A 169 7.90 28.50 -15.85
N ASP A 170 8.89 29.33 -16.24
CA ASP A 170 9.70 30.13 -15.31
C ASP A 170 8.89 31.20 -14.55
N ASP A 171 7.69 31.51 -15.02
CA ASP A 171 6.81 32.49 -14.38
C ASP A 171 6.26 32.02 -13.02
N PHE A 172 6.33 30.73 -12.68
CA PHE A 172 5.99 30.25 -11.34
C PHE A 172 6.83 30.91 -10.23
N GLY A 173 8.06 31.36 -10.52
CA GLY A 173 8.84 32.10 -9.55
C GLY A 173 8.38 33.55 -9.32
N LYS A 174 7.34 34.03 -10.02
CA LYS A 174 6.74 35.35 -9.76
C LYS A 174 5.80 35.34 -8.56
N PHE A 175 5.26 34.18 -8.14
CA PHE A 175 4.33 34.07 -7.01
C PHE A 175 5.04 34.25 -5.66
N ARG A 176 5.34 35.50 -5.29
CA ARG A 176 6.13 35.83 -4.10
C ARG A 176 5.49 35.39 -2.78
N ASN A 177 4.17 35.15 -2.78
CA ASN A 177 3.45 34.66 -1.61
C ASN A 177 3.31 33.14 -1.54
N LEU A 178 3.78 32.39 -2.54
CA LEU A 178 3.57 30.95 -2.63
C LEU A 178 4.27 30.21 -1.49
N THR A 179 3.47 29.53 -0.66
CA THR A 179 3.87 28.67 0.45
C THR A 179 3.78 27.19 0.10
N GLY A 180 2.82 26.80 -0.74
CA GLY A 180 2.58 25.42 -1.14
C GLY A 180 2.44 25.25 -2.65
N LEU A 181 3.22 24.34 -3.23
CA LEU A 181 3.11 23.92 -4.62
C LEU A 181 2.99 22.41 -4.73
N ALA A 182 1.83 21.94 -5.15
CA ALA A 182 1.52 20.52 -5.34
C ALA A 182 1.17 20.22 -6.79
N LEU A 183 2.03 19.45 -7.47
CA LEU A 183 1.91 19.03 -8.87
C LEU A 183 2.11 17.52 -9.03
N PHE A 184 2.09 16.76 -7.94
CA PHE A 184 2.43 15.34 -7.93
C PHE A 184 1.37 14.49 -8.65
N PHE A 185 1.72 13.26 -9.09
CA PHE A 185 0.85 12.39 -9.90
C PHE A 185 0.30 13.09 -11.15
N ASN A 186 1.20 13.51 -12.03
CA ASN A 186 0.88 14.05 -13.35
C ASN A 186 1.83 13.43 -14.39
N GLN A 187 1.79 13.94 -15.62
CA GLN A 187 2.73 13.59 -16.70
C GLN A 187 3.69 14.74 -17.05
N LEU A 188 3.89 15.70 -16.13
CA LEU A 188 4.69 16.92 -16.38
C LEU A 188 6.14 16.56 -16.66
N SER A 189 6.78 17.27 -17.59
CA SER A 189 8.11 16.94 -18.10
C SER A 189 9.08 18.12 -18.11
N GLY A 190 10.33 17.90 -18.53
CA GLY A 190 11.34 18.96 -18.61
C GLY A 190 11.93 19.37 -17.26
N LYS A 191 12.66 20.49 -17.24
CA LYS A 191 13.36 20.98 -16.04
C LYS A 191 12.40 21.70 -15.09
N ILE A 192 12.69 21.61 -13.79
CA ILE A 192 12.07 22.48 -12.78
C ILE A 192 12.74 23.87 -12.91
N PRO A 193 11.99 24.96 -13.14
CA PRO A 193 12.57 26.29 -13.34
C PRO A 193 13.31 26.84 -12.12
N ASP A 194 14.46 27.49 -12.34
CA ASP A 194 15.32 28.06 -11.29
C ASP A 194 14.64 29.19 -10.49
N SER A 195 13.65 29.84 -11.10
CA SER A 195 12.80 30.85 -10.46
C SER A 195 11.99 30.28 -9.28
N ILE A 196 11.55 29.02 -9.33
CA ILE A 196 10.83 28.37 -8.22
C ILE A 196 11.75 28.21 -7.00
N GLY A 197 13.03 27.92 -7.23
CA GLY A 197 14.05 27.88 -6.17
C GLY A 197 14.32 29.23 -5.50
N ARG A 198 13.79 30.35 -6.02
CA ARG A 198 13.93 31.70 -5.46
C ARG A 198 12.70 32.19 -4.70
N LEU A 199 11.66 31.37 -4.58
CA LEU A 199 10.44 31.73 -3.85
C LEU A 199 10.72 31.81 -2.34
N LEU A 200 10.55 33.00 -1.77
CA LEU A 200 10.94 33.29 -0.37
C LEU A 200 10.03 32.63 0.67
N LYS A 201 8.76 32.41 0.35
CA LYS A 201 7.76 31.88 1.28
C LYS A 201 7.49 30.38 1.12
N LEU A 202 8.19 29.69 0.22
CA LEU A 202 7.91 28.29 -0.10
C LEU A 202 8.25 27.36 1.09
N ILE A 203 7.23 26.65 1.58
CA ILE A 203 7.29 25.70 2.70
C ILE A 203 7.14 24.27 2.18
N ASN A 204 6.17 24.02 1.32
CA ASN A 204 5.79 22.68 0.86
C ASN A 204 5.94 22.55 -0.66
N LEU A 205 6.86 21.68 -1.10
CA LEU A 205 7.07 21.38 -2.51
C LEU A 205 6.80 19.89 -2.79
N LYS A 206 5.75 19.60 -3.56
CA LYS A 206 5.34 18.24 -3.94
C LYS A 206 5.26 18.09 -5.46
N LEU A 207 6.31 17.52 -6.06
CA LEU A 207 6.47 17.31 -7.51
C LEU A 207 6.61 15.82 -7.89
N SER A 208 6.35 14.91 -6.95
CA SER A 208 6.59 13.48 -7.13
C SER A 208 5.70 12.86 -8.22
N ASN A 209 6.08 11.70 -8.76
CA ASN A 209 5.28 10.97 -9.76
C ASN A 209 4.98 11.81 -11.01
N ASN A 210 6.04 12.23 -11.68
CA ASN A 210 6.01 13.00 -12.92
C ASN A 210 7.14 12.52 -13.85
N ASN A 211 7.38 13.27 -14.92
CA ASN A 211 8.43 13.04 -15.91
C ASN A 211 9.49 14.16 -15.92
N PHE A 212 9.68 14.88 -14.80
CA PHE A 212 10.67 15.96 -14.68
C PHE A 212 12.09 15.44 -14.89
N SER A 213 12.93 16.22 -15.59
CA SER A 213 14.28 15.86 -15.97
C SER A 213 15.28 17.00 -15.74
N GLY A 214 16.57 16.70 -15.82
CA GLY A 214 17.62 17.70 -15.53
C GLY A 214 17.82 17.93 -14.02
N SER A 215 18.61 18.96 -13.69
CA SER A 215 18.93 19.31 -12.31
C SER A 215 17.77 20.02 -11.60
N SER A 216 17.66 19.78 -10.30
CA SER A 216 16.81 20.62 -9.44
C SER A 216 17.44 22.02 -9.29
N PRO A 217 16.63 23.08 -9.16
CA PRO A 217 17.09 24.42 -8.83
C PRO A 217 18.07 24.45 -7.65
N PRO A 218 19.29 24.99 -7.83
CA PRO A 218 20.33 24.95 -6.80
C PRO A 218 20.01 25.82 -5.57
N LYS A 219 19.06 26.73 -5.70
CA LYS A 219 18.66 27.71 -4.66
C LYS A 219 17.55 27.21 -3.73
N PHE A 220 17.02 26.00 -3.93
CA PHE A 220 16.00 25.46 -3.03
C PHE A 220 16.48 25.41 -1.58
N GLY A 221 15.61 25.86 -0.66
CA GLY A 221 15.88 25.95 0.78
C GLY A 221 16.76 27.13 1.20
N ARG A 222 17.46 27.79 0.27
CA ARG A 222 18.38 28.90 0.58
C ARG A 222 17.65 30.12 1.12
N TYR A 223 16.50 30.46 0.54
CA TYR A 223 15.76 31.69 0.85
C TYR A 223 14.41 31.44 1.52
N SER A 224 14.02 30.16 1.68
CA SER A 224 12.69 29.78 2.11
C SER A 224 12.74 28.87 3.33
N MET A 225 11.68 28.91 4.13
CA MET A 225 11.46 28.02 5.28
C MET A 225 10.96 26.66 4.78
N LEU A 226 11.71 26.02 3.88
CA LEU A 226 11.32 24.78 3.24
C LEU A 226 11.23 23.65 4.29
N GLU A 227 10.06 23.06 4.43
CA GLU A 227 9.79 21.94 5.35
C GLU A 227 9.76 20.60 4.61
N LYS A 228 9.08 20.55 3.46
CA LYS A 228 8.86 19.31 2.71
C LYS A 228 9.38 19.43 1.28
N PHE A 229 10.35 18.58 0.92
CA PHE A 229 10.92 18.50 -0.43
C PHE A 229 10.64 17.12 -1.05
N HIS A 230 9.55 17.02 -1.82
CA HIS A 230 9.08 15.74 -2.38
C HIS A 230 9.16 15.74 -3.91
N VAL A 231 10.20 15.12 -4.47
CA VAL A 231 10.47 15.06 -5.93
C VAL A 231 10.65 13.63 -6.46
N SER A 232 10.24 12.62 -5.69
CA SER A 232 10.41 11.20 -6.01
C SER A 232 9.70 10.74 -7.29
N THR A 233 10.13 9.62 -7.87
CA THR A 233 9.52 9.02 -9.07
C THR A 233 9.47 10.01 -10.24
N ASN A 234 10.66 10.45 -10.67
CA ASN A 234 10.89 11.36 -11.80
C ASN A 234 12.14 10.91 -12.59
N LYS A 235 12.63 11.75 -13.51
CA LYS A 235 13.89 11.57 -14.27
C LYS A 235 14.93 12.63 -13.90
N LEU A 236 14.88 13.20 -12.69
CA LEU A 236 15.80 14.24 -12.26
C LEU A 236 17.24 13.70 -12.21
N THR A 237 18.18 14.53 -12.63
CA THR A 237 19.62 14.25 -12.67
C THR A 237 20.38 15.23 -11.79
N SER A 238 21.71 15.09 -11.73
CA SER A 238 22.60 15.93 -10.92
C SER A 238 22.42 15.73 -9.41
N GLN A 239 23.14 16.52 -8.62
CA GLN A 239 23.12 16.51 -7.16
C GLN A 239 21.83 17.11 -6.59
N LEU A 240 21.50 16.71 -5.37
CA LEU A 240 20.51 17.43 -4.57
C LEU A 240 21.02 18.85 -4.27
N PRO A 241 20.14 19.86 -4.19
CA PRO A 241 20.55 21.22 -3.88
C PRO A 241 21.27 21.31 -2.54
N GLU A 242 22.41 22.01 -2.51
CA GLU A 242 23.23 22.12 -1.30
C GLU A 242 22.51 22.90 -0.18
N HIS A 243 21.55 23.75 -0.50
CA HIS A 243 20.94 24.69 0.45
C HIS A 243 19.59 24.23 1.03
N LEU A 244 19.22 22.96 0.84
CA LEU A 244 17.88 22.47 1.17
C LEU A 244 17.44 22.74 2.62
N CYS A 245 18.37 22.79 3.57
CA CYS A 245 18.08 23.04 4.99
C CYS A 245 18.82 24.26 5.58
N ASP A 246 19.18 25.26 4.77
CA ASP A 246 19.86 26.46 5.29
C ASP A 246 19.05 27.17 6.40
N ASN A 247 17.73 27.04 6.39
CA ASN A 247 16.82 27.65 7.38
C ASN A 247 16.42 26.70 8.53
N GLY A 248 16.95 25.48 8.60
CA GLY A 248 16.75 24.58 9.75
C GLY A 248 15.32 24.11 9.99
N LYS A 249 14.45 24.14 8.98
CA LYS A 249 13.04 23.72 9.05
C LYS A 249 12.71 22.45 8.26
N LEU A 250 13.65 21.95 7.47
CA LEU A 250 13.41 20.81 6.59
C LEU A 250 13.17 19.54 7.43
N SER A 251 11.96 18.99 7.35
CA SER A 251 11.55 17.78 8.06
C SER A 251 11.65 16.53 7.17
N GLY A 252 11.43 16.68 5.85
CA GLY A 252 11.40 15.54 4.93
C GLY A 252 12.06 15.77 3.56
N VAL A 253 12.96 14.86 3.19
CA VAL A 253 13.53 14.76 1.84
C VAL A 253 13.07 13.46 1.19
N VAL A 254 12.22 13.56 0.17
CA VAL A 254 11.65 12.42 -0.55
C VAL A 254 12.02 12.52 -2.04
N ALA A 255 13.09 11.84 -2.44
CA ALA A 255 13.69 11.94 -3.77
C ALA A 255 14.00 10.58 -4.42
N PHE A 256 13.42 9.50 -3.91
CA PHE A 256 13.64 8.14 -4.43
C PHE A 256 13.18 7.95 -5.89
N VAL A 257 13.70 6.93 -6.58
CA VAL A 257 13.37 6.57 -7.97
C VAL A 257 13.55 7.78 -8.91
N ASN A 258 14.82 8.16 -9.10
CA ASN A 258 15.27 9.23 -9.99
C ASN A 258 16.62 8.82 -10.63
N GLN A 259 17.30 9.77 -11.27
CA GLN A 259 18.67 9.61 -11.76
C GLN A 259 19.65 10.57 -11.05
N LEU A 260 19.32 10.99 -9.81
CA LEU A 260 20.14 11.91 -9.02
C LEU A 260 21.48 11.25 -8.70
N ASN A 261 22.55 12.04 -8.72
CA ASN A 261 23.92 11.55 -8.62
C ASN A 261 24.80 12.46 -7.76
N GLY A 262 26.07 12.10 -7.62
CA GLY A 262 27.04 12.86 -6.81
C GLY A 262 26.85 12.63 -5.32
N GLU A 263 27.51 13.48 -4.53
CA GLU A 263 27.52 13.38 -3.07
C GLU A 263 26.22 13.88 -2.42
N PHE A 264 25.95 13.40 -1.21
CA PHE A 264 24.83 13.88 -0.42
C PHE A 264 25.17 15.27 0.18
N PRO A 265 24.26 16.26 0.11
CA PRO A 265 24.54 17.62 0.56
C PRO A 265 25.06 17.72 1.98
N LYS A 266 26.11 18.51 2.21
CA LYS A 266 26.74 18.64 3.53
C LYS A 266 25.82 19.36 4.51
N SER A 267 25.05 20.34 4.03
CA SER A 267 24.05 21.08 4.84
C SER A 267 23.06 20.16 5.56
N LEU A 268 22.66 19.05 4.93
CA LEU A 268 21.72 18.09 5.52
C LEU A 268 22.31 17.36 6.73
N GLY A 269 23.64 17.32 6.86
CA GLY A 269 24.31 16.80 8.05
C GLY A 269 24.05 17.66 9.30
N ASN A 270 23.83 18.97 9.14
CA ASN A 270 23.58 19.90 10.25
C ASN A 270 22.08 20.19 10.45
N CYS A 271 21.21 19.52 9.71
CA CYS A 271 19.78 19.77 9.71
C CYS A 271 19.09 18.95 10.82
N SER A 272 19.01 19.54 12.01
CA SER A 272 18.42 18.90 13.20
C SER A 272 16.90 18.70 13.10
N SER A 273 16.21 19.41 12.20
CA SER A 273 14.77 19.25 11.95
C SER A 273 14.41 18.01 11.13
N LEU A 274 15.38 17.33 10.50
CA LEU A 274 15.08 16.18 9.63
C LEU A 274 14.52 14.99 10.41
N GLU A 275 13.37 14.51 9.97
CA GLU A 275 12.69 13.33 10.50
C GLU A 275 12.79 12.15 9.51
N LEU A 276 12.73 12.42 8.21
CA LEU A 276 12.75 11.39 7.17
C LEU A 276 13.59 11.76 5.95
N VAL A 277 14.39 10.80 5.49
CA VAL A 277 15.17 10.88 4.25
C VAL A 277 14.96 9.61 3.43
N LYS A 278 14.36 9.76 2.24
CA LYS A 278 14.07 8.66 1.30
C LYS A 278 14.65 8.98 -0.07
N ILE A 279 15.81 8.38 -0.38
CA ILE A 279 16.55 8.64 -1.63
C ILE A 279 16.87 7.37 -2.43
N TYR A 280 16.26 6.24 -2.08
CA TYR A 280 16.57 4.95 -2.68
C TYR A 280 16.35 4.92 -4.20
N ARG A 281 17.02 3.99 -4.90
CA ARG A 281 16.96 3.82 -6.37
C ARG A 281 17.35 5.10 -7.12
N ASN A 282 18.58 5.55 -6.88
CA ASN A 282 19.23 6.68 -7.54
C ASN A 282 20.68 6.29 -7.93
N LYS A 283 21.54 7.27 -8.21
CA LYS A 283 22.96 7.10 -8.53
C LYS A 283 23.86 7.90 -7.55
N PHE A 284 23.42 8.10 -6.31
CA PHE A 284 24.22 8.80 -5.30
C PHE A 284 25.52 8.05 -5.02
N SER A 285 26.59 8.79 -4.76
CA SER A 285 27.93 8.29 -4.47
C SER A 285 28.56 9.07 -3.32
N GLY A 286 29.75 8.66 -2.87
CA GLY A 286 30.42 9.31 -1.75
C GLY A 286 29.81 8.95 -0.39
N ASN A 287 30.24 9.67 0.64
CA ASN A 287 29.86 9.39 2.03
C ASN A 287 28.57 10.11 2.43
N ILE A 288 27.86 9.56 3.41
CA ILE A 288 26.79 10.26 4.12
C ILE A 288 27.41 11.24 5.14
N PRO A 289 26.95 12.51 5.21
CA PRO A 289 27.44 13.48 6.18
C PRO A 289 27.33 12.98 7.62
N ASN A 290 28.40 13.12 8.40
CA ASN A 290 28.50 12.56 9.74
C ASN A 290 27.37 12.99 10.70
N GLY A 291 26.93 14.26 10.59
CA GLY A 291 25.85 14.78 11.42
C GLY A 291 24.50 14.12 11.14
N LEU A 292 24.24 13.63 9.91
CA LEU A 292 22.97 12.97 9.58
C LEU A 292 22.82 11.65 10.34
N TRP A 293 23.91 10.90 10.52
CA TRP A 293 23.89 9.66 11.29
C TRP A 293 23.51 9.84 12.75
N THR A 294 23.71 11.05 13.31
CA THR A 294 23.51 11.36 14.73
C THR A 294 22.39 12.37 14.98
N SER A 295 21.66 12.76 13.93
CA SER A 295 20.57 13.73 14.01
C SER A 295 19.45 13.25 14.94
N SER A 296 19.11 14.03 15.95
CA SER A 296 18.22 13.60 17.05
C SER A 296 16.79 13.32 16.60
N ASN A 297 16.27 14.04 15.60
CA ASN A 297 14.88 13.89 15.16
C ASN A 297 14.72 12.86 14.03
N LEU A 298 15.82 12.34 13.48
CA LEU A 298 15.78 11.44 12.33
C LEU A 298 15.21 10.07 12.76
N ASN A 299 14.02 9.75 12.25
CA ASN A 299 13.34 8.48 12.43
C ASN A 299 13.67 7.50 11.29
N MET A 300 13.66 7.98 10.04
CA MET A 300 13.73 7.10 8.87
C MET A 300 14.82 7.53 7.88
N LEU A 301 15.75 6.61 7.62
CA LEU A 301 16.84 6.79 6.66
C LEU A 301 16.84 5.65 5.63
N MET A 302 16.37 5.94 4.41
CA MET A 302 16.27 4.98 3.31
C MET A 302 17.17 5.39 2.12
N LEU A 303 18.29 4.70 1.99
CA LEU A 303 19.43 4.97 1.10
C LEU A 303 19.63 3.89 0.03
N SER A 304 18.81 2.85 0.02
CA SER A 304 19.02 1.62 -0.77
C SER A 304 19.18 1.84 -2.26
N ASP A 305 19.83 0.92 -2.96
CA ASP A 305 20.00 0.95 -4.43
C ASP A 305 20.67 2.25 -4.92
N ASN A 306 21.89 2.49 -4.43
CA ASN A 306 22.75 3.61 -4.82
C ASN A 306 24.22 3.12 -4.96
N SER A 307 25.18 4.04 -5.07
CA SER A 307 26.62 3.76 -5.06
C SER A 307 27.33 4.45 -3.88
N LEU A 308 26.62 4.58 -2.75
CA LEU A 308 27.13 5.21 -1.54
C LEU A 308 28.24 4.37 -0.91
N ILE A 309 29.22 5.05 -0.33
CA ILE A 309 30.39 4.48 0.34
C ILE A 309 30.49 5.02 1.78
N GLY A 310 31.51 4.54 2.51
CA GLY A 310 31.80 4.94 3.88
C GLY A 310 31.51 3.84 4.88
N GLU A 311 31.75 4.15 6.14
CA GLU A 311 31.56 3.22 7.27
C GLU A 311 30.39 3.68 8.15
N LEU A 312 29.77 2.75 8.87
CA LEU A 312 28.79 3.09 9.90
C LEU A 312 29.50 3.73 11.11
N PRO A 313 28.99 4.85 11.66
CA PRO A 313 29.60 5.46 12.82
C PRO A 313 29.33 4.64 14.09
N GLY A 314 30.18 4.84 15.10
CA GLY A 314 30.05 4.19 16.40
C GLY A 314 28.78 4.53 17.18
N ARG A 315 27.92 5.43 16.70
CA ARG A 315 26.62 5.76 17.29
C ARG A 315 25.65 6.23 16.21
N LEU A 316 24.42 5.73 16.26
CA LEU A 316 23.31 6.20 15.42
C LEU A 316 22.41 7.18 16.19
N ALA A 317 21.58 7.90 15.43
CA ALA A 317 20.52 8.77 15.92
C ALA A 317 19.60 8.02 16.88
N ARG A 318 19.28 8.62 18.03
CA ARG A 318 18.52 7.96 19.11
C ARG A 318 17.11 7.58 18.69
N ASN A 319 16.48 8.42 17.88
CA ASN A 319 15.11 8.23 17.42
C ASN A 319 15.02 7.45 16.10
N LEU A 320 16.15 6.96 15.56
CA LEU A 320 16.16 6.24 14.29
C LEU A 320 15.47 4.89 14.46
N GLU A 321 14.32 4.71 13.82
CA GLU A 321 13.54 3.47 13.83
C GLU A 321 13.88 2.57 12.64
N ARG A 322 14.25 3.19 11.51
CA ARG A 322 14.46 2.47 10.25
C ARG A 322 15.67 2.97 9.48
N LEU A 323 16.62 2.06 9.29
CA LEU A 323 17.80 2.23 8.45
C LEU A 323 17.79 1.21 7.31
N GLU A 324 17.59 1.67 6.08
CA GLU A 324 17.76 0.87 4.87
C GLU A 324 18.92 1.42 4.04
N MET A 325 19.95 0.62 3.84
CA MET A 325 21.17 0.96 3.11
C MET A 325 21.64 -0.18 2.21
N ASN A 326 20.78 -1.17 1.95
CA ASN A 326 21.08 -2.32 1.11
C ASN A 326 21.39 -1.94 -0.35
N ASN A 327 22.13 -2.78 -1.05
CA ASN A 327 22.56 -2.54 -2.44
C ASN A 327 23.36 -1.22 -2.59
N ASN A 328 24.45 -1.10 -1.83
CA ASN A 328 25.40 0.02 -1.86
C ASN A 328 26.85 -0.52 -1.75
N ARG A 329 27.82 0.33 -1.40
CA ARG A 329 29.23 -0.01 -1.22
C ARG A 329 29.76 0.39 0.16
N PHE A 330 28.90 0.37 1.18
CA PHE A 330 29.33 0.64 2.55
C PHE A 330 30.28 -0.46 3.05
N SER A 331 31.34 -0.06 3.76
CA SER A 331 32.42 -0.94 4.18
C SER A 331 32.69 -0.84 5.70
N GLY A 332 33.71 -1.56 6.15
CA GLY A 332 34.11 -1.56 7.56
C GLY A 332 33.25 -2.50 8.41
N LYS A 333 33.39 -2.39 9.73
CA LYS A 333 32.64 -3.22 10.68
C LYS A 333 31.26 -2.62 10.96
N ILE A 334 30.31 -3.45 11.36
CA ILE A 334 29.07 -2.97 11.99
C ILE A 334 29.39 -2.69 13.46
N PRO A 335 29.39 -1.44 13.93
CA PRO A 335 29.80 -1.13 15.29
C PRO A 335 28.72 -1.52 16.30
N GLN A 336 29.13 -1.85 17.53
CA GLN A 336 28.20 -2.15 18.64
C GLN A 336 27.22 -0.99 18.94
N GLY A 337 27.61 0.23 18.57
CA GLY A 337 26.75 1.40 18.60
C GLY A 337 25.43 1.28 17.84
N VAL A 338 25.37 0.45 16.80
CA VAL A 338 24.13 0.16 16.06
C VAL A 338 23.13 -0.56 16.97
N SER A 339 23.59 -1.51 17.79
CA SER A 339 22.80 -2.20 18.81
C SER A 339 22.38 -1.29 19.97
N SER A 340 23.14 -0.22 20.22
CA SER A 340 22.84 0.76 21.29
C SER A 340 21.75 1.77 20.92
N SER A 341 21.32 1.82 19.66
CA SER A 341 20.19 2.65 19.24
C SER A 341 18.89 2.08 19.81
N THR A 342 18.24 2.81 20.72
CA THR A 342 17.11 2.28 21.51
C THR A 342 15.85 2.05 20.68
N ASN A 343 15.65 2.85 19.64
CA ASN A 343 14.42 2.86 18.85
C ASN A 343 14.59 2.16 17.52
N LEU A 344 15.79 1.73 17.14
CA LEU A 344 16.02 1.06 15.86
C LEU A 344 15.27 -0.27 15.85
N LEU A 345 14.38 -0.44 14.86
CA LEU A 345 13.60 -1.65 14.65
C LEU A 345 14.05 -2.36 13.38
N VAL A 346 14.37 -1.60 12.33
CA VAL A 346 14.69 -2.16 11.02
C VAL A 346 16.08 -1.74 10.56
N LEU A 347 16.94 -2.74 10.33
CA LEU A 347 18.24 -2.58 9.71
C LEU A 347 18.32 -3.46 8.46
N LYS A 348 18.39 -2.83 7.28
CA LYS A 348 18.69 -3.53 6.04
C LYS A 348 20.00 -3.02 5.46
N ALA A 349 21.06 -3.81 5.58
CA ALA A 349 22.38 -3.49 5.07
C ALA A 349 22.94 -4.60 4.17
N ASN A 350 22.09 -5.48 3.66
CA ASN A 350 22.48 -6.55 2.76
C ASN A 350 23.01 -6.03 1.41
N ASN A 351 23.88 -6.82 0.76
CA ASN A 351 24.55 -6.46 -0.49
C ASN A 351 25.37 -5.16 -0.36
N ASN A 352 26.38 -5.20 0.51
CA ASN A 352 27.37 -4.15 0.78
C ASN A 352 28.77 -4.80 0.95
N LEU A 353 29.75 -4.04 1.44
CA LEU A 353 31.14 -4.47 1.70
C LEU A 353 31.45 -4.55 3.21
N PHE A 354 30.44 -4.73 4.07
CA PHE A 354 30.67 -4.84 5.51
C PHE A 354 31.48 -6.09 5.85
N ASN A 355 32.40 -5.98 6.81
CA ASN A 355 33.30 -7.04 7.22
C ASN A 355 33.37 -7.18 8.75
N GLY A 356 34.12 -8.18 9.21
CA GLY A 356 34.26 -8.45 10.65
C GLY A 356 33.05 -9.16 11.24
N THR A 357 32.84 -8.99 12.56
CA THR A 357 31.82 -9.71 13.31
C THR A 357 30.52 -8.94 13.45
N ILE A 358 29.39 -9.65 13.45
CA ILE A 358 28.09 -9.08 13.80
C ILE A 358 28.07 -8.79 15.32
N PRO A 359 27.71 -7.58 15.77
CA PRO A 359 27.53 -7.28 17.19
C PRO A 359 26.50 -8.21 17.85
N GLN A 360 26.82 -8.72 19.05
CA GLN A 360 25.99 -9.74 19.74
C GLN A 360 24.59 -9.24 20.13
N ASP A 361 24.38 -7.91 20.25
CA ASP A 361 23.17 -7.30 20.80
C ASP A 361 22.18 -6.76 19.74
N LEU A 362 22.24 -7.24 18.49
CA LEU A 362 21.25 -6.84 17.47
C LEU A 362 19.88 -7.53 17.65
N SER A 363 19.72 -8.45 18.61
CA SER A 363 18.49 -9.23 18.86
C SER A 363 17.23 -8.41 19.14
N ARG A 364 17.37 -7.11 19.46
CA ARG A 364 16.25 -6.17 19.66
C ARG A 364 15.60 -5.70 18.36
N LEU A 365 16.32 -5.80 17.24
CA LEU A 365 15.82 -5.35 15.95
C LEU A 365 14.76 -6.33 15.45
N THR A 366 13.62 -5.82 14.99
CA THR A 366 12.53 -6.62 14.43
C THR A 366 12.87 -7.14 13.04
N THR A 367 13.71 -6.42 12.28
CA THR A 367 14.16 -6.82 10.94
C THR A 367 15.64 -6.54 10.78
N ILE A 368 16.40 -7.58 10.46
CA ILE A 368 17.83 -7.50 10.15
C ILE A 368 18.09 -8.23 8.84
N LEU A 369 18.55 -7.51 7.82
CA LEU A 369 19.03 -8.10 6.57
C LEU A 369 20.49 -7.70 6.38
N LEU A 370 21.41 -8.67 6.49
CA LEU A 370 22.86 -8.48 6.36
C LEU A 370 23.50 -9.42 5.33
N ASP A 371 22.71 -10.19 4.59
CA ASP A 371 23.19 -11.13 3.58
C ASP A 371 24.02 -10.42 2.48
N ARG A 372 24.85 -11.17 1.75
CA ARG A 372 25.73 -10.61 0.69
C ARG A 372 26.67 -9.50 1.21
N ASN A 373 27.29 -9.74 2.36
CA ASN A 373 28.41 -8.96 2.93
C ASN A 373 29.62 -9.90 3.19
N GLN A 374 30.72 -9.37 3.71
CA GLN A 374 31.94 -10.10 4.10
C GLN A 374 32.01 -10.37 5.61
N LEU A 375 30.87 -10.65 6.25
CA LEU A 375 30.76 -10.81 7.70
C LEU A 375 31.08 -12.25 8.15
N PHE A 376 31.80 -12.40 9.27
CA PHE A 376 32.11 -13.68 9.92
C PHE A 376 31.48 -13.69 11.31
N ASN A 377 30.77 -14.74 11.70
CA ASN A 377 30.17 -14.83 13.04
C ASN A 377 31.11 -15.54 14.03
N SER A 378 31.21 -15.00 15.25
CA SER A 378 31.87 -15.64 16.39
C SER A 378 30.83 -16.51 17.12
N TRP A 379 30.80 -17.80 16.82
CA TRP A 379 29.78 -18.72 17.30
C TRP A 379 30.23 -19.40 18.61
N LYS A 380 29.73 -18.96 19.77
CA LYS A 380 29.97 -19.66 21.06
C LYS A 380 28.70 -20.19 21.76
N SER A 381 27.51 -19.90 21.22
CA SER A 381 26.22 -20.27 21.84
C SER A 381 25.17 -20.71 20.82
N LEU A 382 25.59 -21.40 19.75
CA LEU A 382 24.71 -21.78 18.65
C LEU A 382 24.18 -23.21 18.85
N ASN A 383 22.85 -23.37 18.90
CA ASN A 383 22.20 -24.68 18.95
C ASN A 383 21.72 -25.17 17.56
N THR A 384 21.31 -24.24 16.69
CA THR A 384 20.88 -24.53 15.31
C THR A 384 21.64 -23.65 14.33
N LEU A 385 22.26 -24.25 13.31
CA LEU A 385 22.93 -23.59 12.19
C LEU A 385 22.32 -24.05 10.87
N ASN A 386 21.59 -23.17 10.18
CA ASN A 386 21.09 -23.44 8.83
C ASN A 386 21.69 -22.45 7.83
N LEU A 387 22.54 -22.94 6.92
CA LEU A 387 23.14 -22.22 5.80
C LEU A 387 22.73 -22.82 4.45
N SER A 388 21.62 -23.57 4.42
CA SER A 388 21.17 -24.25 3.21
C SER A 388 20.80 -23.30 2.07
N ARG A 389 20.82 -23.78 0.83
CA ARG A 389 20.36 -23.08 -0.39
C ARG A 389 21.14 -21.80 -0.70
N ASN A 390 22.45 -21.85 -0.55
CA ASN A 390 23.34 -20.75 -0.90
C ASN A 390 24.33 -21.14 -2.00
N ALA A 391 25.22 -20.23 -2.38
CA ALA A 391 26.33 -20.49 -3.30
C ALA A 391 27.67 -20.62 -2.56
N ILE A 392 27.64 -21.11 -1.31
CA ILE A 392 28.82 -21.23 -0.47
C ILE A 392 29.71 -22.34 -1.06
N SER A 393 30.96 -22.00 -1.35
CA SER A 393 31.97 -22.90 -1.90
C SER A 393 33.19 -23.00 -0.98
N GLY A 394 34.02 -24.02 -1.20
CA GLY A 394 35.15 -24.34 -0.32
C GLY A 394 34.81 -25.45 0.68
N GLN A 395 35.74 -25.72 1.60
CA GLN A 395 35.63 -26.83 2.55
C GLN A 395 34.79 -26.49 3.78
N ILE A 396 34.20 -27.52 4.40
CA ILE A 396 33.57 -27.37 5.72
C ILE A 396 34.69 -27.17 6.75
N PRO A 397 34.69 -26.07 7.52
CA PRO A 397 35.74 -25.79 8.51
C PRO A 397 35.69 -26.76 9.69
N GLU A 398 36.85 -27.20 10.18
CA GLU A 398 36.99 -28.11 11.33
C GLU A 398 36.45 -27.50 12.64
N GLU A 399 36.50 -26.17 12.75
CA GLU A 399 36.07 -25.40 13.91
C GLU A 399 34.57 -25.54 14.17
N LEU A 400 33.78 -25.90 13.16
CA LEU A 400 32.34 -26.13 13.28
C LEU A 400 32.03 -27.27 14.26
N GLY A 401 32.91 -28.29 14.30
CA GLY A 401 32.81 -29.42 15.24
C GLY A 401 33.17 -29.08 16.69
N SER A 402 33.62 -27.85 16.97
CA SER A 402 34.01 -27.40 18.32
C SER A 402 32.94 -26.54 19.00
N LEU A 403 31.73 -26.47 18.44
CA LEU A 403 30.62 -25.65 18.93
C LEU A 403 29.85 -26.42 20.02
N PRO A 404 30.00 -26.08 21.32
CA PRO A 404 29.56 -26.94 22.43
C PRO A 404 28.04 -27.10 22.55
N GLY A 405 27.25 -26.23 21.90
CA GLY A 405 25.79 -26.26 21.93
C GLY A 405 25.12 -26.76 20.66
N LEU A 406 25.87 -27.03 19.57
CA LEU A 406 25.24 -27.26 18.27
C LEU A 406 24.55 -28.63 18.22
N THR A 407 23.24 -28.61 18.03
CA THR A 407 22.36 -29.78 17.90
C THR A 407 21.74 -29.90 16.50
N GLU A 408 21.59 -28.81 15.76
CA GLU A 408 21.04 -28.86 14.40
C GLU A 408 21.96 -28.17 13.40
N LEU A 409 22.35 -28.87 12.33
CA LEU A 409 23.24 -28.35 11.29
C LEU A 409 22.70 -28.66 9.90
N ASP A 410 22.38 -27.64 9.12
CA ASP A 410 21.91 -27.79 7.75
C ASP A 410 22.77 -26.94 6.79
N LEU A 411 23.56 -27.61 5.95
CA LEU A 411 24.42 -27.05 4.92
C LEU A 411 23.97 -27.48 3.50
N SER A 412 22.76 -28.02 3.37
CA SER A 412 22.20 -28.53 2.11
C SER A 412 22.16 -27.51 0.96
N GLU A 413 22.12 -27.98 -0.28
CA GLU A 413 21.95 -27.12 -1.48
C GLU A 413 23.00 -25.99 -1.58
N ASN A 414 24.28 -26.34 -1.51
CA ASN A 414 25.43 -25.42 -1.65
C ASN A 414 26.47 -25.92 -2.67
N GLN A 415 27.63 -25.27 -2.75
CA GLN A 415 28.78 -25.66 -3.58
C GLN A 415 29.99 -26.12 -2.74
N LEU A 416 29.73 -26.61 -1.52
CA LEU A 416 30.79 -27.03 -0.59
C LEU A 416 31.51 -28.27 -1.14
N SER A 417 32.84 -28.29 -1.01
CA SER A 417 33.70 -29.33 -1.59
C SER A 417 34.74 -29.84 -0.59
N GLY A 418 35.38 -30.98 -0.88
CA GLY A 418 36.36 -31.59 0.03
C GLY A 418 35.74 -32.49 1.09
N LEU A 419 36.51 -32.81 2.13
CA LEU A 419 36.17 -33.82 3.14
C LEU A 419 35.14 -33.30 4.15
N ILE A 420 34.36 -34.22 4.73
CA ILE A 420 33.54 -33.95 5.93
C ILE A 420 34.47 -34.03 7.16
N PRO A 421 34.63 -32.96 7.95
CA PRO A 421 35.47 -32.98 9.15
C PRO A 421 34.98 -33.99 10.18
N SER A 422 35.88 -34.87 10.66
CA SER A 422 35.55 -35.85 11.72
C SER A 422 35.12 -35.17 13.03
N LYS A 423 35.60 -33.95 13.29
CA LYS A 423 35.20 -33.15 14.45
C LYS A 423 33.69 -32.87 14.52
N LEU A 424 32.96 -32.91 13.39
CA LEU A 424 31.50 -32.80 13.41
C LEU A 424 30.84 -33.96 14.17
N GLY A 425 31.46 -35.14 14.18
CA GLY A 425 30.99 -36.29 14.94
C GLY A 425 31.06 -36.12 16.46
N PHE A 426 31.82 -35.14 16.96
CA PHE A 426 31.86 -34.80 18.39
C PHE A 426 30.64 -34.01 18.87
N LEU A 427 29.85 -33.47 17.94
CA LEU A 427 28.63 -32.74 18.24
C LEU A 427 27.48 -33.73 18.47
N LYS A 428 26.62 -33.45 19.45
CA LYS A 428 25.39 -34.21 19.69
C LYS A 428 24.27 -33.70 18.79
N LEU A 429 24.44 -33.87 17.48
CA LEU A 429 23.45 -33.40 16.51
C LEU A 429 22.16 -34.23 16.59
N THR A 430 21.03 -33.56 16.74
CA THR A 430 19.67 -34.09 16.55
C THR A 430 19.23 -34.00 15.10
N SER A 431 19.83 -33.10 14.32
CA SER A 431 19.57 -32.95 12.88
C SER A 431 20.84 -32.53 12.16
N LEU A 432 21.20 -33.23 11.08
CA LEU A 432 22.31 -32.89 10.19
C LEU A 432 21.81 -32.97 8.75
N ASN A 433 22.10 -32.02 7.85
CA ASN A 433 21.86 -32.20 6.41
C ASN A 433 22.99 -31.54 5.59
N LEU A 434 23.71 -32.33 4.79
CA LEU A 434 24.80 -31.87 3.91
C LEU A 434 24.48 -32.07 2.42
N SER A 435 23.25 -32.42 2.07
CA SER A 435 22.84 -32.84 0.72
C SER A 435 21.97 -31.80 0.02
N PRO A 436 22.13 -31.50 -1.29
CA PRO A 436 23.23 -31.75 -2.21
C PRO A 436 24.40 -30.77 -2.05
N ASN A 437 25.64 -31.24 -2.26
CA ASN A 437 26.89 -30.45 -2.33
C ASN A 437 27.91 -31.13 -3.28
N HIS A 438 29.19 -30.73 -3.23
CA HIS A 438 30.32 -31.34 -3.95
C HIS A 438 31.32 -32.03 -3.00
N LEU A 439 30.85 -32.56 -1.87
CA LEU A 439 31.70 -33.19 -0.85
C LEU A 439 32.29 -34.52 -1.36
N THR A 440 33.49 -34.84 -0.89
CA THR A 440 34.27 -36.01 -1.32
C THR A 440 34.88 -36.76 -0.14
N GLY A 441 35.30 -38.01 -0.35
CA GLY A 441 36.01 -38.82 0.63
C GLY A 441 35.11 -39.63 1.56
N ASN A 442 35.73 -40.24 2.59
CA ASN A 442 35.01 -41.13 3.49
C ASN A 442 34.11 -40.35 4.47
N ILE A 443 32.90 -40.86 4.70
CA ILE A 443 32.02 -40.34 5.76
C ILE A 443 32.61 -40.69 7.13
N PRO A 444 32.64 -39.76 8.11
CA PRO A 444 33.06 -40.06 9.47
C PRO A 444 32.22 -41.18 10.09
N SER A 445 32.86 -42.09 10.83
CA SER A 445 32.22 -43.30 11.38
C SER A 445 31.02 -43.01 12.28
N GLU A 446 30.98 -41.85 12.91
CA GLU A 446 29.89 -41.36 13.75
C GLU A 446 28.58 -41.18 12.97
N PHE A 447 28.67 -40.96 11.65
CA PHE A 447 27.54 -40.75 10.75
C PHE A 447 27.30 -41.94 9.79
N GLU A 448 28.09 -43.02 9.88
CA GLU A 448 27.91 -44.24 9.08
C GLU A 448 26.76 -45.12 9.63
N ASN A 449 25.52 -44.61 9.58
CA ASN A 449 24.31 -45.37 9.95
C ASN A 449 23.07 -44.97 9.11
N ASP A 450 22.00 -45.78 9.17
CA ASP A 450 20.79 -45.60 8.35
C ASP A 450 20.03 -44.29 8.65
N GLU A 451 20.13 -43.73 9.86
CA GLU A 451 19.45 -42.49 10.25
C GLU A 451 19.98 -41.30 9.45
N TYR A 452 21.30 -41.25 9.21
CA TYR A 452 21.92 -40.15 8.47
C TYR A 452 21.96 -40.36 6.94
N ALA A 453 21.39 -41.44 6.42
CA ALA A 453 21.53 -41.83 5.01
C ALA A 453 21.12 -40.73 4.02
N HIS A 454 20.00 -40.06 4.31
CA HIS A 454 19.45 -39.00 3.46
C HIS A 454 20.27 -37.71 3.49
N ASN A 455 21.10 -37.50 4.52
CA ASN A 455 21.82 -36.26 4.76
C ASN A 455 23.05 -36.07 3.86
N PHE A 456 23.44 -37.13 3.14
CA PHE A 456 24.60 -37.14 2.24
C PHE A 456 24.23 -37.34 0.77
N LEU A 457 22.94 -37.38 0.43
CA LEU A 457 22.47 -37.58 -0.94
C LEU A 457 23.06 -36.55 -1.91
N ASN A 458 23.18 -36.94 -3.18
CA ASN A 458 23.66 -36.07 -4.26
C ASN A 458 25.05 -35.44 -4.02
N ASN A 459 25.92 -36.14 -3.28
CA ASN A 459 27.36 -35.87 -3.18
C ASN A 459 28.13 -37.07 -3.77
N PRO A 460 28.36 -37.12 -5.10
CA PRO A 460 28.85 -38.33 -5.78
C PRO A 460 30.28 -38.74 -5.41
N GLY A 461 31.05 -37.87 -4.74
CA GLY A 461 32.42 -38.19 -4.32
C GLY A 461 32.53 -38.78 -2.92
N LEU A 462 31.42 -38.94 -2.19
CA LEU A 462 31.40 -39.55 -0.86
C LEU A 462 31.39 -41.07 -0.95
N CYS A 463 32.08 -41.72 -0.02
CA CYS A 463 32.14 -43.17 0.11
C CYS A 463 32.03 -43.58 1.59
N ALA A 464 31.69 -44.84 1.88
CA ALA A 464 31.60 -45.36 3.24
C ALA A 464 32.39 -46.67 3.40
N ASN A 465 32.97 -46.91 4.58
CA ASN A 465 33.68 -48.16 4.87
C ASN A 465 32.74 -49.33 5.14
N ARG A 466 31.58 -49.05 5.75
CA ARG A 466 30.49 -50.02 5.97
C ARG A 466 29.20 -49.51 5.34
N PRO A 467 29.03 -49.63 4.01
CA PRO A 467 27.80 -49.17 3.36
C PRO A 467 26.60 -49.92 3.96
N SER A 468 25.77 -49.19 4.72
CA SER A 468 24.48 -49.67 5.19
C SER A 468 23.57 -49.88 3.97
N ARG A 469 22.62 -50.81 4.00
CA ARG A 469 21.76 -51.12 2.83
C ARG A 469 20.97 -49.91 2.29
N SER A 470 20.83 -48.84 3.08
CA SER A 470 20.14 -47.60 2.71
C SER A 470 21.05 -46.49 2.12
N LEU A 471 22.34 -46.48 2.48
CA LEU A 471 23.36 -45.55 1.99
C LEU A 471 23.87 -46.11 0.66
N ASN A 472 23.26 -45.70 -0.45
CA ASN A 472 23.63 -46.09 -1.82
C ASN A 472 24.99 -45.46 -2.25
N LEU A 473 26.03 -45.64 -1.42
CA LEU A 473 27.36 -45.07 -1.57
C LEU A 473 28.38 -46.15 -1.93
N GLU A 474 29.39 -45.78 -2.72
CA GLU A 474 30.48 -46.68 -3.07
C GLU A 474 31.35 -47.01 -1.85
N ASN A 475 31.91 -48.23 -1.82
CA ASN A 475 32.84 -48.63 -0.77
C ASN A 475 34.19 -47.95 -1.01
N CYS A 476 34.72 -47.20 -0.04
CA CYS A 476 35.99 -46.47 -0.18
C CYS A 476 37.19 -47.37 -0.52
N SER A 477 37.09 -48.67 -0.28
CA SER A 477 38.14 -49.65 -0.62
C SER A 477 38.22 -50.01 -2.12
N SER A 478 37.31 -49.53 -2.97
CA SER A 478 37.32 -49.77 -4.43
C SER A 478 38.14 -48.77 -5.24
N HIS A 479 38.57 -47.64 -4.65
CA HIS A 479 39.27 -46.57 -5.36
C HIS A 479 40.79 -46.60 -5.15
N ARG A 480 41.46 -47.56 -5.80
CA ARG A 480 42.90 -47.45 -6.13
C ARG A 480 43.09 -47.27 -7.64
N GLN A 481 43.53 -46.06 -7.97
CA GLN A 481 44.19 -45.61 -9.21
C GLN A 481 43.44 -45.79 -10.55
N LYS A 482 43.19 -44.66 -11.21
CA LYS A 482 43.51 -44.47 -12.64
C LYS A 482 43.64 -42.98 -12.96
N SER A 483 44.89 -42.52 -13.06
CA SER A 483 45.23 -41.29 -13.78
C SER A 483 45.39 -41.67 -15.25
N SER A 484 44.66 -41.03 -16.17
CA SER A 484 44.98 -41.10 -17.60
C SER A 484 45.25 -39.71 -18.14
N LYS A 485 46.48 -39.51 -18.61
CA LYS A 485 46.88 -38.34 -19.40
C LYS A 485 46.13 -38.36 -20.74
N THR A 486 45.35 -37.33 -21.03
CA THR A 486 44.65 -37.16 -22.32
C THR A 486 45.47 -36.32 -23.31
N SER A 487 45.59 -36.85 -24.51
CA SER A 487 46.32 -36.31 -25.66
C SER A 487 45.57 -35.16 -26.36
N TYR A 488 46.28 -34.08 -26.66
CA TYR A 488 45.81 -32.82 -27.24
C TYR A 488 45.20 -32.92 -28.67
N LYS A 489 45.18 -34.11 -29.29
CA LYS A 489 44.62 -34.32 -30.63
C LYS A 489 43.08 -34.39 -30.67
N LEU A 490 42.41 -34.64 -29.53
CA LEU A 490 40.94 -34.67 -29.43
C LEU A 490 40.30 -33.26 -29.36
N ILE A 491 41.03 -32.26 -28.87
CA ILE A 491 40.51 -30.89 -28.65
C ILE A 491 40.22 -30.17 -29.98
N ALA A 492 41.00 -30.44 -31.04
CA ALA A 492 40.82 -29.83 -32.35
C ALA A 492 39.52 -30.28 -33.06
N TRP A 493 39.11 -31.54 -32.88
CA TRP A 493 37.86 -32.06 -33.44
C TRP A 493 36.62 -31.56 -32.69
N ILE A 494 36.74 -31.34 -31.38
CA ILE A 494 35.67 -30.82 -30.53
C ILE A 494 35.42 -29.34 -30.85
N ILE A 495 36.45 -28.53 -31.07
CA ILE A 495 36.29 -27.10 -31.40
C ILE A 495 35.59 -26.92 -32.76
N GLY A 496 35.96 -27.71 -33.78
CA GLY A 496 35.32 -27.65 -35.10
C GLY A 496 33.85 -28.07 -35.08
N SER A 497 33.50 -29.08 -34.30
CA SER A 497 32.12 -29.57 -34.17
C SER A 497 31.25 -28.63 -33.32
N VAL A 498 31.80 -27.99 -32.29
CA VAL A 498 31.10 -26.97 -31.49
C VAL A 498 30.79 -25.72 -32.31
N VAL A 499 31.71 -25.24 -33.16
CA VAL A 499 31.45 -24.08 -34.02
C VAL A 499 30.34 -24.36 -35.04
N ALA A 500 30.32 -25.57 -35.63
CA ALA A 500 29.27 -25.98 -36.56
C ALA A 500 27.90 -26.14 -35.89
N VAL A 501 27.86 -26.59 -34.63
CA VAL A 501 26.62 -26.67 -33.83
C VAL A 501 26.14 -25.27 -33.45
N LEU A 502 27.05 -24.37 -33.05
CA LEU A 502 26.71 -22.98 -32.72
C LEU A 502 26.21 -22.20 -33.94
N LEU A 503 26.77 -22.43 -35.13
CA LEU A 503 26.24 -21.85 -36.37
C LEU A 503 24.84 -22.39 -36.71
N ARG A 504 24.61 -23.69 -36.53
CA ARG A 504 23.27 -24.28 -36.73
C ARG A 504 22.25 -23.76 -35.72
N LEU A 505 22.64 -23.58 -34.45
CA LEU A 505 21.80 -22.98 -33.42
C LEU A 505 21.54 -21.49 -33.69
N PHE A 506 22.52 -20.76 -34.22
CA PHE A 506 22.35 -19.36 -34.60
C PHE A 506 21.43 -19.18 -35.81
N ILE A 507 21.57 -20.01 -36.84
CA ILE A 507 20.67 -20.03 -37.99
C ILE A 507 19.27 -20.47 -37.56
N SER A 508 19.16 -21.51 -36.71
CA SER A 508 17.89 -21.94 -36.12
C SER A 508 17.25 -20.83 -35.29
N PHE A 509 18.03 -20.09 -34.50
CA PHE A 509 17.57 -18.93 -33.76
C PHE A 509 17.09 -17.79 -34.67
N LEU A 510 17.78 -17.52 -35.79
CA LEU A 510 17.35 -16.52 -36.77
C LEU A 510 16.05 -16.94 -37.47
N VAL A 511 15.91 -18.23 -37.80
CA VAL A 511 14.67 -18.80 -38.37
C VAL A 511 13.54 -18.77 -37.34
N ILE A 512 13.79 -19.13 -36.08
CA ILE A 512 12.82 -19.07 -34.98
C ILE A 512 12.43 -17.62 -34.66
N ARG A 513 13.37 -16.67 -34.76
CA ARG A 513 13.11 -15.24 -34.55
C ARG A 513 12.28 -14.65 -35.69
N ASN A 514 12.51 -15.09 -36.92
CA ASN A 514 11.72 -14.70 -38.08
C ASN A 514 10.35 -15.41 -38.12
N TYR A 515 10.27 -16.64 -37.61
CA TYR A 515 9.01 -17.39 -37.43
C TYR A 515 8.16 -16.82 -36.27
N LYS A 516 8.80 -16.37 -35.17
CA LYS A 516 8.12 -15.71 -34.03
C LYS A 516 7.65 -14.29 -34.34
N LYS A 517 8.18 -13.62 -35.37
CA LYS A 517 7.66 -12.32 -35.84
C LYS A 517 6.41 -12.45 -36.72
N GLY A 518 6.08 -13.66 -37.20
CA GLY A 518 4.93 -13.91 -38.08
C GLY A 518 3.73 -14.61 -37.44
N LYS A 519 3.73 -14.90 -36.12
CA LYS A 519 2.70 -15.75 -35.51
C LYS A 519 2.38 -15.37 -34.05
N HIS A 520 1.97 -14.13 -33.80
CA HIS A 520 1.19 -13.79 -32.59
C HIS A 520 -0.31 -13.96 -32.85
N GLY A 521 -0.68 -15.20 -33.16
CA GLY A 521 -2.05 -15.66 -33.34
C GLY A 521 -2.07 -17.16 -33.12
N LEU A 522 -1.97 -17.61 -31.86
CA LEU A 522 -2.25 -18.99 -31.48
C LEU A 522 -3.23 -18.99 -30.31
N HIS A 523 -4.30 -19.73 -30.52
CA HIS A 523 -5.50 -19.90 -29.71
C HIS A 523 -5.15 -20.21 -28.23
N LEU A 524 -5.39 -19.25 -27.33
CA LEU A 524 -5.29 -19.47 -25.88
C LEU A 524 -6.47 -20.34 -25.45
N THR A 525 -6.23 -21.59 -25.05
CA THR A 525 -7.26 -22.45 -24.47
C THR A 525 -7.46 -22.04 -23.01
N TRP A 526 -8.50 -21.26 -22.75
CA TRP A 526 -8.89 -20.91 -21.40
C TRP A 526 -9.68 -22.07 -20.75
N LYS A 527 -9.51 -22.23 -19.44
CA LYS A 527 -10.22 -23.21 -18.64
C LYS A 527 -11.23 -22.49 -17.75
N LEU A 528 -12.51 -22.79 -17.96
CA LEU A 528 -13.62 -22.31 -17.12
C LEU A 528 -13.99 -23.41 -16.12
N VAL A 529 -13.96 -23.09 -14.83
CA VAL A 529 -14.46 -23.96 -13.75
C VAL A 529 -15.63 -23.27 -13.08
N SER A 530 -16.81 -23.88 -13.16
CA SER A 530 -18.03 -23.34 -12.56
C SER A 530 -18.39 -24.00 -11.24
N PHE A 531 -18.91 -23.22 -10.29
CA PHE A 531 -19.38 -23.69 -8.97
C PHE A 531 -20.92 -23.72 -8.87
N GLN A 532 -21.59 -23.37 -9.97
CA GLN A 532 -23.06 -23.37 -10.12
C GLN A 532 -23.48 -23.47 -11.59
N LYS A 533 -24.79 -23.55 -11.87
CA LYS A 533 -25.29 -23.46 -13.25
C LYS A 533 -25.08 -22.03 -13.77
N LEU A 534 -24.41 -21.89 -14.92
CA LEU A 534 -24.18 -20.61 -15.60
C LEU A 534 -25.09 -20.50 -16.82
N ASN A 535 -25.47 -19.27 -17.14
CA ASN A 535 -26.24 -18.89 -18.33
C ASN A 535 -25.40 -18.07 -19.33
N PHE A 536 -24.07 -18.12 -19.21
CA PHE A 536 -23.09 -17.45 -20.07
C PHE A 536 -21.88 -18.34 -20.31
N ILE A 537 -21.14 -18.05 -21.37
CA ILE A 537 -19.90 -18.75 -21.75
C ILE A 537 -18.68 -17.83 -21.56
N GLU A 538 -17.49 -18.43 -21.64
CA GLU A 538 -16.22 -17.73 -21.43
C GLU A 538 -16.03 -16.50 -22.34
N SER A 539 -16.42 -16.60 -23.62
CA SER A 539 -16.27 -15.50 -24.59
C SER A 539 -17.10 -14.27 -24.23
N ASP A 540 -18.23 -14.44 -23.54
CA ASP A 540 -19.08 -13.33 -23.09
C ASP A 540 -18.35 -12.46 -22.07
N ILE A 541 -17.48 -13.09 -21.26
CA ILE A 541 -16.63 -12.41 -20.29
C ILE A 541 -15.44 -11.76 -20.99
N LEU A 542 -14.66 -12.54 -21.75
CA LEU A 542 -13.38 -12.10 -22.29
C LEU A 542 -13.52 -10.94 -23.29
N SER A 543 -14.58 -10.95 -24.10
CA SER A 543 -14.86 -9.88 -25.08
C SER A 543 -15.17 -8.53 -24.43
N ARG A 544 -15.49 -8.51 -23.13
CA ARG A 544 -15.96 -7.32 -22.40
C ARG A 544 -14.99 -6.86 -21.31
N LEU A 545 -13.76 -7.39 -21.26
CA LEU A 545 -12.69 -6.92 -20.38
C LEU A 545 -11.96 -5.69 -20.96
N ILE A 546 -12.72 -4.64 -21.25
CA ILE A 546 -12.23 -3.37 -21.81
C ILE A 546 -12.23 -2.26 -20.75
N ALA A 547 -11.48 -1.18 -20.99
CA ALA A 547 -11.30 -0.07 -20.05
C ALA A 547 -12.64 0.54 -19.57
N ASN A 548 -13.63 0.66 -20.46
CA ASN A 548 -14.96 1.22 -20.13
C ASN A 548 -15.73 0.43 -19.07
N ASN A 549 -15.41 -0.86 -18.91
CA ASN A 549 -16.07 -1.74 -17.96
C ASN A 549 -15.30 -1.85 -16.64
N LEU A 550 -14.15 -1.19 -16.50
CA LEU A 550 -13.34 -1.23 -15.28
C LEU A 550 -14.05 -0.46 -14.15
N ILE A 551 -14.33 -1.12 -13.03
CA ILE A 551 -14.99 -0.53 -11.85
C ILE A 551 -14.07 -0.37 -10.64
N GLY A 552 -12.91 -1.02 -10.63
CA GLY A 552 -11.92 -0.87 -9.57
C GLY A 552 -10.57 -1.50 -9.91
N SER A 553 -9.51 -1.01 -9.28
CA SER A 553 -8.17 -1.59 -9.32
C SER A 553 -7.60 -1.63 -7.91
N GLY A 554 -6.95 -2.74 -7.56
CA GLY A 554 -6.43 -2.98 -6.22
C GLY A 554 -5.18 -3.86 -6.22
N ARG A 555 -4.75 -4.26 -5.02
CA ARG A 555 -3.52 -5.04 -4.79
C ARG A 555 -3.50 -6.36 -5.57
N SER A 556 -4.63 -7.07 -5.58
CA SER A 556 -4.75 -8.39 -6.19
C SER A 556 -5.05 -8.34 -7.69
N GLY A 557 -5.54 -7.21 -8.23
CA GLY A 557 -5.97 -7.15 -9.62
C GLY A 557 -6.90 -5.99 -9.99
N GLN A 558 -7.54 -6.13 -11.14
CA GLN A 558 -8.53 -5.20 -11.70
C GLN A 558 -9.92 -5.83 -11.70
N VAL A 559 -10.97 -5.09 -11.36
CA VAL A 559 -12.35 -5.57 -11.33
C VAL A 559 -13.18 -4.89 -12.42
N TYR A 560 -13.90 -5.67 -13.20
CA TYR A 560 -14.72 -5.22 -14.32
C TYR A 560 -16.20 -5.54 -14.08
N ARG A 561 -17.10 -4.63 -14.47
CA ARG A 561 -18.54 -4.85 -14.54
C ARG A 561 -18.90 -5.35 -15.93
N VAL A 562 -19.32 -6.61 -16.02
CA VAL A 562 -19.56 -7.27 -17.31
C VAL A 562 -21.00 -7.72 -17.38
N ALA A 563 -21.73 -7.25 -18.40
CA ALA A 563 -23.00 -7.87 -18.76
C ALA A 563 -22.74 -9.20 -19.47
N VAL A 564 -23.42 -10.29 -19.10
CA VAL A 564 -23.07 -11.65 -19.54
C VAL A 564 -24.09 -12.30 -20.46
N ASN A 565 -25.28 -11.73 -20.61
CA ASN A 565 -26.31 -12.24 -21.51
C ASN A 565 -27.18 -11.11 -22.09
N HIS A 566 -28.09 -11.49 -22.99
CA HIS A 566 -29.04 -10.56 -23.62
C HIS A 566 -30.12 -10.05 -22.65
N LEU A 567 -30.33 -10.75 -21.52
CA LEU A 567 -31.27 -10.35 -20.47
C LEU A 567 -30.73 -9.22 -19.59
N GLY A 568 -29.43 -8.89 -19.72
CA GLY A 568 -28.79 -7.81 -18.98
C GLY A 568 -28.23 -8.24 -17.62
N ASP A 569 -28.06 -9.54 -17.37
CA ASP A 569 -27.41 -10.01 -16.13
C ASP A 569 -25.97 -9.48 -16.05
N ILE A 570 -25.57 -9.07 -14.85
CA ILE A 570 -24.30 -8.39 -14.62
C ILE A 570 -23.47 -9.16 -13.60
N VAL A 571 -22.20 -9.34 -13.92
CA VAL A 571 -21.20 -9.97 -13.05
C VAL A 571 -20.04 -9.03 -12.79
N ALA A 572 -19.38 -9.23 -11.65
CA ALA A 572 -18.09 -8.61 -11.36
C ALA A 572 -16.97 -9.59 -11.73
N VAL A 573 -16.01 -9.16 -12.55
CA VAL A 573 -14.88 -10.00 -12.99
C VAL A 573 -13.58 -9.42 -12.44
N LYS A 574 -12.94 -10.12 -11.52
CA LYS A 574 -11.63 -9.76 -10.94
C LYS A 574 -10.53 -10.46 -11.75
N LYS A 575 -9.75 -9.68 -12.50
CA LYS A 575 -8.56 -10.12 -13.23
C LYS A 575 -7.33 -9.95 -12.34
N ILE A 576 -6.67 -11.06 -12.01
CA ILE A 576 -5.44 -11.06 -11.21
C ILE A 576 -4.28 -10.48 -12.02
N TRP A 577 -3.41 -9.68 -11.36
CA TRP A 577 -2.22 -9.13 -12.02
C TRP A 577 -1.31 -10.23 -12.54
N ASN A 578 -0.74 -10.02 -13.73
CA ASN A 578 0.29 -10.89 -14.30
C ASN A 578 1.64 -10.15 -14.31
N ASN A 579 2.47 -10.37 -13.28
CA ASN A 579 3.75 -9.69 -13.14
C ASN A 579 4.83 -10.68 -12.63
N ARG A 580 5.88 -10.93 -13.42
CA ARG A 580 6.86 -12.03 -13.28
C ARG A 580 7.63 -12.13 -11.94
N LYS A 581 7.54 -11.14 -11.04
CA LYS A 581 8.19 -11.12 -9.71
C LYS A 581 7.25 -11.42 -8.54
N SER A 582 5.94 -11.43 -8.75
CA SER A 582 4.91 -11.58 -7.69
C SER A 582 3.94 -12.74 -7.94
N GLU A 583 4.23 -13.60 -8.93
CA GLU A 583 3.34 -14.68 -9.38
C GLU A 583 3.00 -15.66 -8.25
N GLU A 584 3.97 -16.05 -7.41
CA GLU A 584 3.72 -17.06 -6.36
C GLU A 584 2.75 -16.60 -5.27
N ASN A 585 2.82 -15.32 -4.84
CA ASN A 585 1.93 -14.79 -3.81
C ASN A 585 0.51 -14.56 -4.35
N LEU A 586 0.38 -14.01 -5.56
CA LEU A 586 -0.92 -13.77 -6.19
C LEU A 586 -1.60 -15.08 -6.59
N GLU A 587 -0.84 -16.12 -6.92
CA GLU A 587 -1.36 -17.46 -7.16
C GLU A 587 -1.90 -18.09 -5.88
N LYS A 588 -1.21 -17.94 -4.74
CA LYS A 588 -1.72 -18.37 -3.43
C LYS A 588 -3.02 -17.64 -3.07
N GLU A 589 -3.11 -16.33 -3.31
CA GLU A 589 -4.34 -15.55 -3.08
C GLU A 589 -5.50 -16.05 -3.94
N PHE A 590 -5.26 -16.28 -5.24
CA PHE A 590 -6.27 -16.85 -6.14
C PHE A 590 -6.75 -18.22 -5.67
N LEU A 591 -5.84 -19.13 -5.32
CA LEU A 591 -6.18 -20.48 -4.87
C LEU A 591 -6.92 -20.48 -3.53
N ALA A 592 -6.55 -19.59 -2.59
CA ALA A 592 -7.24 -19.44 -1.32
C ALA A 592 -8.70 -18.98 -1.52
N GLU A 593 -8.90 -17.96 -2.34
CA GLU A 593 -10.22 -17.42 -2.64
C GLU A 593 -11.13 -18.44 -3.32
N VAL A 594 -10.61 -19.18 -4.32
CA VAL A 594 -11.34 -20.30 -4.96
C VAL A 594 -11.68 -21.39 -3.94
N LYS A 595 -10.70 -21.83 -3.14
CA LYS A 595 -10.90 -22.92 -2.17
C LYS A 595 -11.96 -22.57 -1.13
N ILE A 596 -11.91 -21.36 -0.57
CA ILE A 596 -12.83 -20.95 0.50
C ILE A 596 -14.23 -20.68 -0.07
N LEU A 597 -14.36 -19.82 -1.08
CA LEU A 597 -15.67 -19.41 -1.60
C LEU A 597 -16.41 -20.52 -2.36
N SER A 598 -15.70 -21.55 -2.85
CA SER A 598 -16.37 -22.75 -3.37
C SER A 598 -16.92 -23.66 -2.27
N SER A 599 -16.40 -23.56 -1.05
CA SER A 599 -16.76 -24.42 0.10
C SER A 599 -17.83 -23.84 1.02
N ILE A 600 -18.07 -22.52 1.00
CA ILE A 600 -19.02 -21.85 1.91
C ILE A 600 -20.10 -21.08 1.16
N ARG A 601 -21.28 -20.97 1.77
CA ARG A 601 -22.40 -20.15 1.25
C ARG A 601 -23.11 -19.49 2.41
N HIS A 602 -23.18 -18.17 2.41
CA HIS A 602 -23.88 -17.39 3.43
C HIS A 602 -24.44 -16.10 2.81
N ALA A 603 -25.58 -15.61 3.31
CA ALA A 603 -26.23 -14.40 2.78
C ALA A 603 -25.35 -13.14 2.88
N ASN A 604 -24.40 -13.14 3.82
CA ASN A 604 -23.45 -12.04 4.08
C ASN A 604 -22.02 -12.33 3.62
N ILE A 605 -21.83 -13.23 2.66
CA ILE A 605 -20.55 -13.52 2.02
C ILE A 605 -20.75 -13.49 0.50
N VAL A 606 -19.85 -12.85 -0.23
CA VAL A 606 -19.96 -12.73 -1.69
C VAL A 606 -19.99 -14.09 -2.37
N LYS A 607 -20.82 -14.20 -3.40
CA LYS A 607 -21.00 -15.45 -4.13
C LYS A 607 -20.07 -15.52 -5.35
N LEU A 608 -19.10 -16.44 -5.30
CA LEU A 608 -18.27 -16.83 -6.44
C LEU A 608 -19.08 -17.72 -7.41
N LEU A 609 -19.15 -17.33 -8.68
CA LEU A 609 -19.92 -18.04 -9.71
C LEU A 609 -19.04 -19.06 -10.45
N CYS A 610 -17.87 -18.60 -10.91
CA CYS A 610 -16.88 -19.40 -11.61
C CYS A 610 -15.49 -18.75 -11.57
N CYS A 611 -14.46 -19.51 -11.95
CA CYS A 611 -13.14 -18.98 -12.25
C CYS A 611 -12.73 -19.35 -13.68
N ILE A 612 -12.02 -18.45 -14.35
CA ILE A 612 -11.53 -18.63 -15.72
C ILE A 612 -10.02 -18.41 -15.71
N SER A 613 -9.25 -19.38 -16.18
CA SER A 613 -7.79 -19.30 -16.09
C SER A 613 -7.10 -19.87 -17.33
N ASN A 614 -5.95 -19.32 -17.65
CA ASN A 614 -4.94 -19.91 -18.54
C ASN A 614 -3.54 -19.69 -17.93
N ASP A 615 -2.49 -20.11 -18.64
CA ASP A 615 -1.11 -20.03 -18.14
C ASP A 615 -0.65 -18.60 -17.78
N ASN A 616 -1.29 -17.57 -18.36
CA ASN A 616 -0.88 -16.18 -18.24
C ASN A 616 -1.93 -15.27 -17.57
N SER A 617 -3.09 -15.78 -17.19
CA SER A 617 -4.18 -14.95 -16.68
C SER A 617 -5.14 -15.76 -15.86
N LYS A 618 -5.55 -15.19 -14.72
CA LYS A 618 -6.49 -15.80 -13.78
C LYS A 618 -7.62 -14.80 -13.51
N LEU A 619 -8.86 -15.24 -13.65
CA LEU A 619 -10.08 -14.45 -13.48
C LEU A 619 -10.99 -15.11 -12.45
N LEU A 620 -11.56 -14.30 -11.56
CA LEU A 620 -12.62 -14.69 -10.61
C LEU A 620 -13.91 -13.94 -10.98
N VAL A 621 -15.02 -14.66 -11.10
CA VAL A 621 -16.31 -14.10 -11.52
C VAL A 621 -17.32 -14.21 -10.39
N TYR A 622 -17.84 -13.07 -9.92
CA TYR A 622 -18.77 -12.94 -8.81
C TYR A 622 -20.10 -12.38 -9.27
N LYS A 623 -21.14 -12.59 -8.44
CA LYS A 623 -22.37 -11.79 -8.56
C LYS A 623 -22.03 -10.30 -8.37
N TYR A 624 -22.53 -9.45 -9.27
CA TYR A 624 -22.38 -8.00 -9.13
C TYR A 624 -23.26 -7.47 -7.98
N LEU A 625 -22.74 -6.50 -7.23
CA LEU A 625 -23.41 -5.83 -6.11
C LEU A 625 -23.45 -4.33 -6.43
N ASP A 626 -24.66 -3.80 -6.62
CA ASP A 626 -24.89 -2.49 -7.25
C ASP A 626 -24.43 -1.30 -6.40
N ASN A 627 -24.51 -1.42 -5.07
CA ASN A 627 -24.16 -0.34 -4.15
C ASN A 627 -22.67 -0.34 -3.77
N ARG A 628 -21.79 -1.05 -4.50
CA ARG A 628 -20.32 -1.01 -4.29
C ARG A 628 -19.93 -1.36 -2.84
N SER A 629 -18.79 -0.86 -2.37
CA SER A 629 -18.21 -1.14 -1.06
C SER A 629 -18.64 -0.15 0.03
N LEU A 630 -18.60 -0.54 1.30
CA LEU A 630 -19.04 0.27 2.44
C LEU A 630 -18.18 1.52 2.63
N ASP A 631 -16.87 1.45 2.39
CA ASP A 631 -15.98 2.63 2.41
C ASP A 631 -16.42 3.72 1.41
N HIS A 632 -17.02 3.32 0.27
CA HIS A 632 -17.60 4.23 -0.69
C HIS A 632 -18.75 5.04 -0.10
N TRP A 633 -19.41 4.53 0.94
CA TRP A 633 -20.50 5.25 1.60
C TRP A 633 -20.09 5.92 2.91
N LEU A 634 -19.09 5.38 3.61
CA LEU A 634 -18.57 5.99 4.83
C LEU A 634 -17.69 7.20 4.55
N HIS A 635 -16.81 7.07 3.55
CA HIS A 635 -15.67 7.96 3.34
C HIS A 635 -15.70 8.73 2.02
N ARG A 636 -16.64 8.39 1.13
CA ARG A 636 -17.00 9.20 -0.04
C ARG A 636 -18.47 9.58 0.15
N LYS A 637 -18.82 10.86 -0.02
CA LYS A 637 -20.11 11.40 0.43
C LYS A 637 -21.28 11.08 -0.51
N SER A 638 -21.52 9.79 -0.67
CA SER A 638 -22.86 9.24 -0.87
C SER A 638 -23.14 8.48 0.42
N ARG A 639 -23.99 8.98 1.33
CA ARG A 639 -24.25 8.30 2.61
C ARG A 639 -25.60 7.57 2.61
N VAL A 640 -25.58 6.39 3.20
CA VAL A 640 -26.71 5.46 3.32
C VAL A 640 -27.50 5.82 4.56
N THR A 641 -28.79 6.09 4.43
CA THR A 641 -29.68 6.25 5.58
C THR A 641 -30.12 4.93 6.21
N THR A 642 -29.77 3.77 5.62
CA THR A 642 -30.20 2.42 6.02
C THR A 642 -29.06 1.40 5.96
N PHE A 643 -28.31 1.20 7.05
CA PHE A 643 -27.26 0.17 7.11
C PHE A 643 -27.77 -1.09 7.83
N SER A 644 -27.69 -2.25 7.18
CA SER A 644 -28.05 -3.52 7.81
C SER A 644 -26.92 -4.05 8.69
N SER A 645 -27.24 -4.47 9.92
CA SER A 645 -26.33 -5.09 10.92
C SER A 645 -25.67 -6.43 10.48
N SER A 646 -25.68 -6.73 9.18
CA SER A 646 -25.53 -8.06 8.62
C SER A 646 -24.07 -8.52 8.42
N VAL A 647 -23.08 -7.63 8.46
CA VAL A 647 -21.63 -7.98 8.41
C VAL A 647 -21.25 -8.94 9.56
N ASN A 648 -21.78 -8.68 10.76
CA ASN A 648 -21.55 -9.48 11.96
C ASN A 648 -21.93 -10.95 11.78
N HIS A 649 -23.00 -11.22 11.04
CA HIS A 649 -23.51 -12.56 10.81
C HIS A 649 -22.56 -13.36 9.90
N GLY A 650 -21.97 -12.71 8.89
CA GLY A 650 -20.95 -13.32 8.03
C GLY A 650 -19.67 -13.71 8.78
N LEU A 651 -19.14 -12.82 9.63
CA LEU A 651 -17.98 -13.11 10.47
C LEU A 651 -18.28 -14.18 11.53
N SER A 652 -19.45 -14.11 12.17
CA SER A 652 -19.89 -15.12 13.14
C SER A 652 -19.97 -16.51 12.51
N TYR A 653 -20.57 -16.60 11.32
CA TYR A 653 -20.64 -17.84 10.56
C TYR A 653 -19.25 -18.43 10.29
N MET A 654 -18.29 -17.62 9.81
CA MET A 654 -16.93 -18.08 9.53
C MET A 654 -16.17 -18.55 10.77
N HIS A 655 -16.33 -17.86 11.90
CA HIS A 655 -15.58 -18.18 13.13
C HIS A 655 -16.21 -19.30 13.96
N HIS A 656 -17.54 -19.45 13.94
CA HIS A 656 -18.26 -20.32 14.89
C HIS A 656 -19.09 -21.42 14.22
N ASP A 657 -19.54 -21.22 12.97
CA ASP A 657 -20.43 -22.17 12.28
C ASP A 657 -19.68 -22.98 11.21
N CYS A 658 -18.55 -22.48 10.70
CA CYS A 658 -17.63 -23.25 9.87
C CYS A 658 -16.74 -24.14 10.73
N SER A 659 -16.63 -25.42 10.33
CA SER A 659 -15.72 -26.39 10.94
C SER A 659 -14.82 -26.98 9.86
N PRO A 660 -13.52 -26.61 9.81
CA PRO A 660 -12.80 -25.78 10.78
C PRO A 660 -13.09 -24.26 10.62
N PRO A 661 -12.87 -23.45 11.68
CA PRO A 661 -13.08 -22.00 11.60
C PRO A 661 -12.25 -21.32 10.51
N ILE A 662 -12.80 -20.26 9.91
CA ILE A 662 -12.16 -19.51 8.81
C ILE A 662 -11.85 -18.10 9.30
N VAL A 663 -10.59 -17.68 9.23
CA VAL A 663 -10.16 -16.31 9.55
C VAL A 663 -9.92 -15.54 8.26
N HIS A 664 -10.52 -14.36 8.13
CA HIS A 664 -10.52 -13.57 6.89
C HIS A 664 -9.21 -12.79 6.68
N GLN A 665 -8.62 -12.24 7.74
CA GLN A 665 -7.34 -11.50 7.76
C GLN A 665 -7.31 -10.13 7.07
N ASP A 666 -8.26 -9.82 6.17
CA ASP A 666 -8.37 -8.50 5.54
C ASP A 666 -9.79 -7.91 5.64
N VAL A 667 -10.37 -7.99 6.83
CA VAL A 667 -11.66 -7.33 7.12
C VAL A 667 -11.44 -5.81 7.14
N LYS A 668 -12.16 -5.08 6.28
CA LYS A 668 -12.12 -3.61 6.18
C LYS A 668 -13.35 -3.10 5.44
N SER A 669 -13.67 -1.82 5.58
CA SER A 669 -14.84 -1.19 4.93
C SER A 669 -14.83 -1.34 3.40
N SER A 670 -13.67 -1.35 2.73
CA SER A 670 -13.58 -1.56 1.27
C SER A 670 -13.87 -2.99 0.80
N ASN A 671 -13.83 -3.96 1.72
CA ASN A 671 -14.10 -5.37 1.46
C ASN A 671 -15.51 -5.78 1.92
N ILE A 672 -16.32 -4.83 2.39
CA ILE A 672 -17.74 -5.04 2.68
C ILE A 672 -18.53 -4.47 1.50
N LEU A 673 -19.13 -5.33 0.68
CA LEU A 673 -19.93 -4.92 -0.47
C LEU A 673 -21.42 -4.87 -0.12
N LEU A 674 -22.17 -4.00 -0.80
CA LEU A 674 -23.57 -3.71 -0.53
C LEU A 674 -24.42 -4.08 -1.74
N ASP A 675 -25.45 -4.90 -1.54
CA ASP A 675 -26.47 -5.14 -2.56
C ASP A 675 -27.42 -3.95 -2.72
N LEU A 676 -28.36 -4.03 -3.69
CA LEU A 676 -29.40 -3.01 -3.92
C LEU A 676 -30.20 -2.62 -2.67
N ASN A 677 -30.25 -3.53 -1.71
CA ASN A 677 -31.01 -3.44 -0.48
C ASN A 677 -30.16 -2.98 0.71
N PHE A 678 -28.90 -2.60 0.47
CA PHE A 678 -27.90 -2.25 1.48
C PHE A 678 -27.61 -3.38 2.48
N ASN A 679 -27.85 -4.63 2.08
CA ASN A 679 -27.34 -5.78 2.83
C ASN A 679 -25.87 -5.96 2.54
N ALA A 680 -25.11 -6.12 3.62
CA ALA A 680 -23.66 -6.22 3.54
C ALA A 680 -23.20 -7.66 3.30
N GLN A 681 -22.22 -7.81 2.41
CA GLN A 681 -21.55 -9.06 2.07
C GLN A 681 -20.04 -8.89 2.15
N ILE A 682 -19.37 -9.79 2.86
CA ILE A 682 -17.91 -9.82 2.99
C ILE A 682 -17.30 -10.33 1.69
N ALA A 683 -16.27 -9.64 1.19
CA ALA A 683 -15.56 -9.93 -0.05
C ALA A 683 -14.03 -10.00 0.16
N ASP A 684 -13.33 -10.47 -0.88
CA ASP A 684 -11.86 -10.55 -0.97
C ASP A 684 -11.20 -11.53 0.00
N PHE A 685 -11.37 -12.82 -0.31
CA PHE A 685 -10.88 -13.95 0.50
C PHE A 685 -9.45 -14.36 0.16
N GLY A 686 -8.69 -13.54 -0.56
CA GLY A 686 -7.33 -13.88 -1.01
C GLY A 686 -6.35 -14.14 0.14
N LEU A 687 -6.57 -13.53 1.31
CA LEU A 687 -5.74 -13.72 2.51
C LEU A 687 -6.37 -14.67 3.54
N ALA A 688 -7.59 -15.15 3.30
CA ALA A 688 -8.33 -15.93 4.27
C ALA A 688 -7.72 -17.34 4.46
N LYS A 689 -7.85 -17.88 5.67
CA LYS A 689 -7.27 -19.16 6.07
C LYS A 689 -8.25 -20.01 6.88
N ILE A 690 -8.23 -21.31 6.62
CA ILE A 690 -8.93 -22.34 7.41
C ILE A 690 -8.01 -22.73 8.58
N LEU A 691 -8.50 -22.65 9.82
CA LEU A 691 -7.77 -23.00 11.03
C LEU A 691 -7.89 -24.50 11.31
N ILE A 692 -6.83 -25.27 11.04
CA ILE A 692 -6.95 -26.74 10.96
C ILE A 692 -7.05 -27.42 12.36
N ASN A 693 -6.71 -26.78 13.49
CA ASN A 693 -6.94 -27.29 14.86
C ASN A 693 -6.81 -26.20 15.95
N GLU A 694 -7.54 -26.32 17.06
CA GLU A 694 -7.32 -25.53 18.29
C GLU A 694 -5.94 -25.86 18.88
N GLY A 695 -4.96 -24.98 18.64
CA GLY A 695 -3.61 -25.08 19.21
C GLY A 695 -2.49 -25.40 18.22
N GLU A 696 -2.78 -25.77 16.97
CA GLU A 696 -1.75 -25.95 15.95
C GLU A 696 -1.41 -24.63 15.24
N LEU A 697 -0.22 -24.16 15.60
CA LEU A 697 0.43 -22.93 15.17
C LEU A 697 0.69 -22.97 13.66
N THR A 698 -0.16 -22.29 12.87
CA THR A 698 0.19 -22.00 11.47
C THR A 698 1.26 -20.93 11.44
N THR A 699 2.52 -21.35 11.35
CA THR A 699 3.69 -20.50 11.15
C THR A 699 3.46 -19.58 9.95
N MET A 700 3.43 -18.26 10.15
CA MET A 700 3.41 -17.29 9.04
C MET A 700 4.78 -16.63 8.83
N SER A 701 5.10 -16.48 7.55
CA SER A 701 6.32 -15.91 6.98
C SER A 701 6.15 -14.48 6.46
N VAL A 702 4.93 -13.89 6.46
CA VAL A 702 4.68 -12.52 5.95
C VAL A 702 3.50 -11.88 6.71
N MET A 703 3.70 -10.66 7.22
CA MET A 703 2.61 -9.83 7.78
C MET A 703 1.68 -9.38 6.63
N ALA A 704 0.42 -9.80 6.64
CA ALA A 704 -0.58 -9.48 5.62
C ALA A 704 -1.83 -8.81 6.24
N GLY A 705 -2.31 -7.73 5.63
CA GLY A 705 -3.47 -6.96 6.10
C GLY A 705 -3.39 -5.50 5.67
N SER A 706 -4.43 -4.72 5.97
CA SER A 706 -4.53 -3.30 5.59
C SER A 706 -4.21 -2.37 6.77
N PHE A 707 -3.31 -1.40 6.55
CA PHE A 707 -2.92 -0.41 7.57
C PHE A 707 -4.14 0.29 8.19
N GLY A 708 -4.16 0.41 9.52
CA GLY A 708 -5.31 0.90 10.29
C GLY A 708 -6.26 -0.20 10.79
N TYR A 709 -6.31 -1.36 10.11
CA TYR A 709 -7.13 -2.52 10.51
C TYR A 709 -6.30 -3.65 11.14
N ILE A 710 -4.97 -3.61 11.05
CA ILE A 710 -4.09 -4.66 11.57
C ILE A 710 -4.05 -4.60 13.10
N ALA A 711 -4.35 -5.73 13.75
CA ALA A 711 -4.27 -5.87 15.20
C ALA A 711 -2.82 -5.76 15.72
N PRO A 712 -2.53 -5.11 16.86
CA PRO A 712 -1.17 -4.84 17.34
C PRO A 712 -0.32 -6.10 17.56
N GLU A 713 -0.92 -7.18 18.04
CA GLU A 713 -0.26 -8.47 18.26
C GLU A 713 0.14 -9.18 16.97
N TYR A 714 -0.46 -8.81 15.84
CA TYR A 714 -0.12 -9.33 14.53
C TYR A 714 1.30 -8.89 14.11
N ALA A 715 1.82 -7.82 14.72
CA ALA A 715 3.22 -7.39 14.59
C ALA A 715 4.21 -8.13 15.51
N HIS A 716 3.72 -8.77 16.57
CA HIS A 716 4.56 -9.31 17.65
C HIS A 716 4.48 -10.84 17.79
N THR A 717 3.43 -11.48 17.29
CA THR A 717 3.18 -12.92 17.45
C THR A 717 2.81 -13.56 16.12
N LYS A 718 3.42 -14.71 15.80
CA LYS A 718 3.05 -15.54 14.62
C LYS A 718 1.75 -16.34 14.86
N ARG A 719 0.87 -15.88 15.76
CA ARG A 719 -0.33 -16.60 16.19
C ARG A 719 -1.55 -15.96 15.52
N ASN A 720 -2.15 -16.68 14.58
CA ASN A 720 -3.46 -16.32 14.06
C ASN A 720 -4.53 -16.87 15.01
N ASN A 721 -5.38 -15.99 15.55
CA ASN A 721 -6.66 -16.37 16.11
C ASN A 721 -7.74 -15.45 15.53
N GLU A 722 -9.00 -15.84 15.67
CA GLU A 722 -10.18 -15.12 15.21
C GLU A 722 -10.28 -13.68 15.75
N LYS A 723 -9.54 -13.35 16.82
CA LYS A 723 -9.50 -12.02 17.45
C LYS A 723 -8.86 -10.94 16.59
N ILE A 724 -8.11 -11.30 15.56
CA ILE A 724 -7.57 -10.32 14.60
C ILE A 724 -8.69 -9.74 13.73
N ASP A 725 -9.64 -10.58 13.30
CA ASP A 725 -10.81 -10.14 12.54
C ASP A 725 -11.76 -9.32 13.44
N VAL A 726 -11.84 -9.65 14.75
CA VAL A 726 -12.58 -8.86 15.73
C VAL A 726 -11.99 -7.45 15.86
N TYR A 727 -10.67 -7.32 15.91
CA TYR A 727 -10.01 -6.01 15.94
C TYR A 727 -10.37 -5.19 14.70
N SER A 728 -10.18 -5.78 13.52
CA SER A 728 -10.50 -5.15 12.24
C SER A 728 -11.98 -4.72 12.16
N PHE A 729 -12.89 -5.55 12.67
CA PHE A 729 -14.31 -5.22 12.76
C PHE A 729 -14.59 -4.08 13.75
N GLY A 730 -13.88 -4.04 14.88
CA GLY A 730 -13.92 -2.93 15.83
C GLY A 730 -13.53 -1.60 15.20
N VAL A 731 -12.52 -1.60 14.32
CA VAL A 731 -12.15 -0.41 13.53
C VAL A 731 -13.31 0.02 12.64
N ILE A 732 -14.00 -0.89 11.95
CA ILE A 732 -15.19 -0.57 11.15
C ILE A 732 -16.30 0.07 12.01
N LEU A 733 -16.51 -0.39 13.24
CA LEU A 733 -17.47 0.24 14.17
C LEU A 733 -17.08 1.68 14.53
N LEU A 734 -15.78 1.95 14.69
CA LEU A 734 -15.28 3.31 14.91
C LEU A 734 -15.44 4.17 13.65
N GLU A 735 -15.19 3.64 12.47
CA GLU A 735 -15.45 4.35 11.20
C GLU A 735 -16.94 4.69 11.05
N LEU A 736 -17.83 3.76 11.41
CA LEU A 736 -19.28 3.97 11.37
C LEU A 736 -19.77 5.05 12.34
N THR A 737 -19.15 5.16 13.51
CA THR A 737 -19.60 6.09 14.57
C THR A 737 -18.96 7.46 14.48
N THR A 738 -17.79 7.57 13.85
CA THR A 738 -17.02 8.81 13.76
C THR A 738 -16.96 9.41 12.35
N GLY A 739 -17.28 8.61 11.32
CA GLY A 739 -17.14 9.02 9.92
C GLY A 739 -15.69 9.16 9.44
N ARG A 740 -14.70 8.85 10.30
CA ARG A 740 -13.27 8.97 10.00
C ARG A 740 -12.74 7.68 9.39
N LYS A 741 -11.72 7.76 8.54
CA LYS A 741 -11.04 6.57 8.02
C LYS A 741 -10.22 5.88 9.09
N ALA A 742 -10.03 4.57 8.96
CA ALA A 742 -9.20 3.76 9.86
C ALA A 742 -7.77 4.30 10.10
N ASN A 743 -7.19 5.01 9.12
CA ASN A 743 -5.86 5.61 9.19
C ASN A 743 -5.84 7.12 9.50
N GLU A 744 -6.99 7.73 9.83
CA GLU A 744 -7.14 9.16 10.10
C GLU A 744 -7.50 9.41 11.59
N GLY A 745 -6.60 9.03 12.50
CA GLY A 745 -6.70 9.35 13.92
C GLY A 745 -6.19 10.77 14.23
N ASP A 746 -4.86 10.93 14.25
CA ASP A 746 -4.11 12.20 14.27
C ASP A 746 -2.89 12.10 13.33
N GLU A 747 -1.96 13.07 13.32
CA GLU A 747 -0.81 13.09 12.38
C GLU A 747 0.04 11.80 12.39
N HIS A 748 -0.02 10.98 13.46
CA HIS A 748 0.83 9.79 13.64
C HIS A 748 0.11 8.55 14.19
N SER A 749 -1.22 8.49 14.22
CA SER A 749 -1.95 7.34 14.79
C SER A 749 -3.14 6.84 13.96
N SER A 750 -3.47 5.57 14.18
CA SER A 750 -4.70 4.97 13.67
C SER A 750 -5.95 5.50 14.39
N LEU A 751 -7.11 5.33 13.77
CA LEU A 751 -8.40 5.70 14.36
C LEU A 751 -8.63 5.03 15.72
N ALA A 752 -8.24 3.76 15.87
CA ALA A 752 -8.36 3.02 17.12
C ALA A 752 -7.49 3.63 18.24
N GLU A 753 -6.23 3.96 17.94
CA GLU A 753 -5.31 4.58 18.90
C GLU A 753 -5.72 6.00 19.29
N TRP A 754 -6.24 6.77 18.34
CA TRP A 754 -6.82 8.09 18.61
C TRP A 754 -8.06 7.98 19.50
N ALA A 755 -8.99 7.08 19.18
CA ALA A 755 -10.23 6.89 19.94
C ALA A 755 -9.94 6.47 21.38
N LEU A 756 -8.97 5.57 21.58
CA LEU A 756 -8.54 5.15 22.90
C LEU A 756 -7.95 6.33 23.70
N ARG A 757 -7.05 7.12 23.11
CA ARG A 757 -6.45 8.29 23.77
C ARG A 757 -7.47 9.37 24.09
N HIS A 758 -8.46 9.58 23.23
CA HIS A 758 -9.53 10.55 23.48
C HIS A 758 -10.30 10.23 24.77
N ILE A 759 -10.60 8.95 25.00
CA ILE A 759 -11.27 8.48 26.23
C ILE A 759 -10.35 8.50 27.43
N GLN A 760 -9.08 8.10 27.28
CA GLN A 760 -8.09 8.17 28.37
C GLN A 760 -7.87 9.61 28.86
N ASN A 761 -7.99 10.60 27.98
CA ASN A 761 -7.89 12.01 28.30
C ASN A 761 -9.18 12.60 28.92
N GLY A 762 -10.19 11.77 29.21
CA GLY A 762 -11.44 12.19 29.86
C GLY A 762 -12.37 13.02 28.97
N LYS A 763 -12.15 13.05 27.65
CA LYS A 763 -13.01 13.79 26.73
C LYS A 763 -14.30 13.01 26.45
N PRO A 764 -15.46 13.67 26.29
CA PRO A 764 -16.72 12.99 26.08
C PRO A 764 -16.78 12.32 24.69
N ILE A 765 -17.44 11.15 24.62
CA ILE A 765 -17.62 10.39 23.37
C ILE A 765 -18.43 11.19 22.35
N GLY A 766 -19.42 11.97 22.82
CA GLY A 766 -20.31 12.74 21.94
C GLY A 766 -19.57 13.68 20.97
N ASP A 767 -18.39 14.18 21.36
CA ASP A 767 -17.56 15.08 20.53
C ASP A 767 -16.81 14.35 19.42
N THR A 768 -16.77 13.02 19.48
CA THR A 768 -16.12 12.17 18.46
C THR A 768 -17.10 11.63 17.43
N LEU A 769 -18.39 11.65 17.77
CA LEU A 769 -19.43 11.12 16.92
C LEU A 769 -19.56 11.98 15.67
N ASP A 770 -19.88 11.31 14.57
CA ASP A 770 -20.10 11.94 13.29
C ASP A 770 -21.29 12.91 13.36
N GLU A 771 -21.00 14.21 13.29
CA GLU A 771 -21.99 15.29 13.43
C GLU A 771 -23.10 15.21 12.35
N GLU A 772 -22.86 14.54 11.22
CA GLU A 772 -23.87 14.40 10.16
C GLU A 772 -24.95 13.35 10.48
N VAL A 773 -24.67 12.39 11.39
CA VAL A 773 -25.62 11.35 11.83
C VAL A 773 -25.97 11.46 13.33
N LYS A 774 -25.38 12.44 14.02
CA LYS A 774 -25.57 12.69 15.44
C LYS A 774 -26.93 13.33 15.71
N GLU A 775 -27.92 12.48 15.95
CA GLU A 775 -29.25 12.90 16.41
C GLU A 775 -29.40 12.70 17.93
N SER A 776 -30.06 13.65 18.61
CA SER A 776 -30.22 13.63 20.07
C SER A 776 -30.96 12.39 20.59
N CYS A 777 -31.85 11.80 19.78
CA CYS A 777 -32.58 10.58 20.09
C CYS A 777 -31.75 9.29 20.01
N HIS A 778 -30.63 9.29 19.27
CA HIS A 778 -29.76 8.13 19.00
C HIS A 778 -28.35 8.25 19.58
N LEU A 779 -28.04 9.38 20.22
CA LEU A 779 -26.72 9.70 20.76
C LEU A 779 -26.21 8.64 21.75
N ASN A 780 -27.10 8.09 22.58
CA ASN A 780 -26.75 7.03 23.52
C ASN A 780 -26.34 5.76 22.79
N GLU A 781 -27.11 5.33 21.80
CA GLU A 781 -26.86 4.13 21.01
C GLU A 781 -25.57 4.24 20.20
N MET A 782 -25.29 5.41 19.60
CA MET A 782 -24.03 5.70 18.94
C MET A 782 -22.84 5.63 19.90
N CYS A 783 -22.98 6.17 21.12
CA CYS A 783 -21.95 6.02 22.16
C CYS A 783 -21.71 4.55 22.56
N HIS A 784 -22.76 3.72 22.58
CA HIS A 784 -22.61 2.29 22.87
C HIS A 784 -21.85 1.55 21.74
N VAL A 785 -22.15 1.86 20.48
CA VAL A 785 -21.42 1.29 19.33
C VAL A 785 -19.96 1.74 19.33
N PHE A 786 -19.68 3.01 19.66
CA PHE A 786 -18.32 3.53 19.79
C PHE A 786 -17.53 2.79 20.89
N ARG A 787 -18.13 2.59 22.06
CA ARG A 787 -17.54 1.80 23.16
C ARG A 787 -17.29 0.34 22.74
N LEU A 788 -18.22 -0.26 22.01
CA LEU A 788 -18.04 -1.60 21.46
C LEU A 788 -16.85 -1.65 20.50
N GLY A 789 -16.67 -0.64 19.65
CA GLY A 789 -15.49 -0.45 18.82
C GLY A 789 -14.19 -0.43 19.63
N LEU A 790 -14.17 0.28 20.77
CA LEU A 790 -13.01 0.30 21.68
C LEU A 790 -12.73 -1.06 22.32
N TYR A 791 -13.76 -1.80 22.76
CA TYR A 791 -13.57 -3.14 23.31
C TYR A 791 -13.02 -4.12 22.28
N CYS A 792 -13.52 -4.06 21.05
CA CYS A 792 -13.02 -4.85 19.93
C CYS A 792 -11.57 -4.50 19.56
N THR A 793 -11.17 -3.24 19.70
CA THR A 793 -9.82 -2.74 19.36
C THR A 793 -8.83 -2.72 20.53
N SER A 794 -9.12 -3.45 21.62
CA SER A 794 -8.18 -3.59 22.74
C SER A 794 -6.84 -4.16 22.29
N THR A 795 -5.73 -3.65 22.84
CA THR A 795 -4.37 -4.09 22.51
C THR A 795 -4.13 -5.55 22.90
N GLN A 796 -4.79 -6.04 23.94
CA GLN A 796 -4.67 -7.42 24.41
C GLN A 796 -5.76 -8.31 23.78
N PRO A 797 -5.42 -9.33 22.96
CA PRO A 797 -6.42 -10.15 22.25
C PRO A 797 -7.41 -10.88 23.16
N SER A 798 -6.96 -11.32 24.34
CA SER A 798 -7.78 -12.04 25.32
C SER A 798 -8.88 -11.17 25.94
N THR A 799 -8.77 -9.85 25.84
CA THR A 799 -9.78 -8.91 26.36
C THR A 799 -10.81 -8.52 25.32
N ARG A 800 -10.60 -8.87 24.05
CA ARG A 800 -11.56 -8.60 22.98
C ARG A 800 -12.72 -9.58 23.07
N PRO A 801 -13.97 -9.14 22.88
CA PRO A 801 -15.12 -10.05 22.80
C PRO A 801 -14.98 -11.01 21.60
N SER A 802 -15.71 -12.11 21.61
CA SER A 802 -15.96 -12.90 20.40
C SER A 802 -16.91 -12.15 19.47
N ILE A 803 -16.85 -12.40 18.16
CA ILE A 803 -17.79 -11.75 17.24
C ILE A 803 -19.26 -12.12 17.53
N LYS A 804 -19.51 -13.29 18.14
CA LYS A 804 -20.83 -13.72 18.62
C LYS A 804 -21.35 -12.85 19.77
N GLU A 805 -20.47 -12.46 20.69
CA GLU A 805 -20.81 -11.50 21.77
C GLU A 805 -21.03 -10.10 21.22
N VAL A 806 -20.18 -9.65 20.28
CA VAL A 806 -20.37 -8.37 19.56
C VAL A 806 -21.73 -8.31 18.89
N LEU A 807 -22.11 -9.39 18.19
CA LEU A 807 -23.42 -9.52 17.54
C LEU A 807 -24.57 -9.41 18.55
N LYS A 808 -24.46 -10.07 19.71
CA LYS A 808 -25.48 -9.99 20.78
C LYS A 808 -25.68 -8.56 21.27
N VAL A 809 -24.58 -7.82 21.49
CA VAL A 809 -24.63 -6.41 21.92
C VAL A 809 -25.30 -5.53 20.86
N LEU A 810 -24.94 -5.69 19.58
CA LEU A 810 -25.53 -4.92 18.48
C LEU A 810 -27.02 -5.21 18.28
N LEU A 811 -27.45 -6.47 18.46
CA LEU A 811 -28.87 -6.85 18.41
C LEU A 811 -29.67 -6.23 19.55
N GLN A 812 -29.11 -6.16 20.76
CA GLN A 812 -29.74 -5.49 21.90
C GLN A 812 -29.91 -3.98 21.64
N CYS A 813 -28.88 -3.31 21.11
CA CYS A 813 -28.98 -1.91 20.69
C CYS A 813 -30.10 -1.71 19.67
N SER A 814 -30.21 -2.61 18.67
CA SER A 814 -31.27 -2.57 17.66
C SER A 814 -32.69 -2.69 18.26
N GLN A 815 -32.87 -3.55 19.26
CA GLN A 815 -34.17 -3.73 19.92
C GLN A 815 -34.58 -2.51 20.74
N ILE A 816 -33.62 -1.86 21.43
CA ILE A 816 -33.86 -0.64 22.21
C ILE A 816 -34.32 0.51 21.29
N VAL A 817 -33.69 0.68 20.12
CA VAL A 817 -34.10 1.69 19.13
C VAL A 817 -35.54 1.45 18.65
N LYS A 818 -35.88 0.20 18.29
CA LYS A 818 -37.24 -0.16 17.85
C LYS A 818 -38.31 0.13 18.90
N ASN A 819 -38.02 -0.12 20.17
CA ASN A 819 -38.97 0.14 21.25
C ASN A 819 -39.19 1.64 21.50
N LYS A 820 -38.16 2.48 21.33
CA LYS A 820 -38.29 3.95 21.42
C LYS A 820 -39.13 4.53 20.29
N GLU A 821 -38.95 4.04 19.06
CA GLU A 821 -39.73 4.47 17.89
C GLU A 821 -41.21 4.05 17.97
N ASN A 822 -41.49 2.84 18.50
CA ASN A 822 -42.85 2.35 18.72
C ASN A 822 -43.60 3.12 19.82
N ASN A 823 -42.91 3.60 20.86
CA ASN A 823 -43.53 4.42 21.91
C ASN A 823 -43.80 5.86 21.43
N ALA A 824 -42.89 6.45 20.65
CA ALA A 824 -43.06 7.79 20.07
C ALA A 824 -44.20 7.85 19.03
N THR A 825 -44.56 6.74 18.41
CA THR A 825 -45.67 6.64 17.46
C THR A 825 -47.04 6.41 18.13
N ASN A 826 -47.06 5.86 19.35
CA ASN A 826 -48.30 5.64 20.12
C ASN A 826 -48.79 6.88 20.89
N GLU A 827 -47.94 7.85 21.21
CA GLU A 827 -48.35 9.11 21.86
C GLU A 827 -48.98 10.15 20.89
N MET A 828 -49.00 9.90 19.57
CA MET A 828 -49.60 10.78 18.56
C MET A 828 -50.99 10.35 18.06
N VAL A 829 -51.65 9.39 18.73
CA VAL A 829 -53.07 9.06 18.46
C VAL A 829 -53.94 9.69 19.54
N ILE A 830 -54.33 10.96 19.33
CA ILE A 830 -55.46 11.54 20.06
C ILE A 830 -56.75 11.02 19.38
N PRO A 831 -57.70 10.40 20.10
CA PRO A 831 -58.97 10.00 19.51
C PRO A 831 -59.80 11.24 19.16
N SER A 832 -60.26 11.26 17.89
CA SER A 832 -61.32 12.09 17.25
C SER A 832 -61.54 13.52 17.76
#